data_AF-A0A9D5V810-F1
#
_entry.id   AF-A0A9D5V810-F1
#
_cell.length_a   1.000
_cell.length_b   1.000
_cell.length_c   1.000
_cell.angle_alpha   90.00
_cell.angle_beta   90.00
_cell.angle_gamma   90.00
#
_symmetry.space_group_name_H-M   'P 1'
#
loop_
_entity.id
_entity.type
_entity.pdbx_description
1 polymer ?
#
loop_
_entity_poly.entity_id
_entity_poly.type
_entity_poly.pdbx_seq_one_letter_code
_entity_poly.pdbx_strand_id
1 'polypeptide(L)'
;MIIQRLTASNLFKYREVALSGIPEQGLIALEGGNESGKSSILEMIPLALFGRTLSLPPEAVTRAIRWGETRASVSLTFAHGDGHSYTVVRHLDANGAGRARLLREGVKQPVASGAGEVQAALRRLMGFDFDQYEATLHLSQRRGDDPVRAETLRALAGVSTLEGLVGGLREEAEAAALTLAAEREELQKTEESLATLAIKEEALAELTRKRELTATALTANGVGIARLREFAAALEQQVAAVGGEGRALVEAGAGHGTLAAWMAALPRLMTGVRRLKELPEQHGVEVEEVGGEPLRLWCEEMRETLGGLEPVLKAVAEEEQRLERWLATGEKEPETGPKDEKDRPPGGRSATPAGREPAATVQQLRAGLWARSRRLLGRRRRALGLMGSLLLPGLAGAVSGGAALYFPAWEAGRGWWRTIEAFLAAPPAWMIGPWSLAGHSIGWPEGWQLPESLAILAAGATLLVAGLVAALRATRAGESLHRLQQELELLETERLRADKARKRLREVRTLPLGEMLARLEKWEEGILPGEAPWKQALHAWRQRHGDPFTRGEEGGAASRLLAECTRLETEVAELLVELRAMIAEEEPRAGELRDEITRLEDAIEFEQERRRRGLALGERLTRIGEGMAATAREIRIREVALDLIAGSCRELLGHFRNRVQRFVSQTVPSLTGSRYQLVKLDPELRVEALSTERNDFVTLGELSSGVRQQLLLALRLALAQALVARVADKGQFLALDEPFTYLDRERFRLTLAAMMAISPRLGQLWMASPEFVLSPEMAASAWRIPCTLDCDNLVMEN
;
A
#
# COMPACT_ATOMS: atom_id res chain seq x y z
N MET A 1 5.88 39.49 79.41
CA MET A 1 7.04 40.35 79.11
C MET A 1 7.26 41.22 80.34
N ILE A 2 8.46 41.18 80.90
CA ILE A 2 8.84 41.92 82.12
C ILE A 2 9.99 42.86 81.77
N ILE A 3 9.84 44.15 82.04
CA ILE A 3 10.85 45.17 81.73
C ILE A 3 11.97 45.10 82.78
N GLN A 4 13.21 44.90 82.35
CA GLN A 4 14.38 44.75 83.23
C GLN A 4 15.23 46.03 83.29
N ARG A 5 15.34 46.74 82.17
CA ARG A 5 16.12 47.98 82.06
C ARG A 5 15.51 48.91 81.03
N LEU A 6 15.45 50.20 81.33
CA LEU A 6 15.06 51.28 80.42
C LEU A 6 16.16 52.34 80.43
N THR A 7 16.79 52.57 79.28
CA THR A 7 17.75 53.65 79.09
C THR A 7 17.32 54.57 77.96
N ALA A 8 17.54 55.86 78.12
CA ALA A 8 17.26 56.87 77.10
C ALA A 8 18.27 58.01 77.14
N SER A 9 18.54 58.60 75.99
CA SER A 9 19.32 59.82 75.86
C SER A 9 18.57 60.85 75.03
N ASN A 10 18.58 62.10 75.49
CA ASN A 10 17.99 63.26 74.83
C ASN A 10 16.52 63.07 74.41
N LEU A 11 15.69 62.47 75.28
CA LEU A 11 14.26 62.25 75.03
C LEU A 11 13.38 63.09 75.96
N PHE A 12 12.37 63.74 75.38
CA PHE A 12 11.44 64.64 76.03
C PHE A 12 12.20 65.68 76.88
N LYS A 13 11.95 65.70 78.19
CA LYS A 13 12.63 66.57 79.14
C LYS A 13 13.87 65.96 79.79
N TYR A 14 14.30 64.77 79.39
CA TYR A 14 15.46 64.08 79.96
C TYR A 14 16.66 64.13 79.01
N ARG A 15 17.82 64.46 79.54
CA ARG A 15 19.11 64.32 78.87
C ARG A 15 19.58 62.87 78.99
N GLU A 16 19.42 62.28 80.17
CA GLU A 16 19.73 60.88 80.42
C GLU A 16 18.66 60.24 81.31
N VAL A 17 18.23 59.04 80.93
CA VAL A 17 17.47 58.13 81.80
C VAL A 17 18.20 56.80 81.81
N ALA A 18 18.46 56.25 82.99
CA ALA A 18 19.01 54.92 83.16
C ALA A 18 18.37 54.26 84.38
N LEU A 19 17.36 53.43 84.11
CA LEU A 19 16.65 52.63 85.10
C LEU A 19 17.09 51.17 84.97
N SER A 20 17.77 50.63 85.98
CA SER A 20 18.19 49.22 86.04
C SER A 20 17.73 48.51 87.31
N GLY A 21 17.73 47.17 87.28
CA GLY A 21 17.28 46.35 88.40
C GLY A 21 15.75 46.37 88.60
N ILE A 22 14.99 46.78 87.58
CA ILE A 22 13.54 47.00 87.66
C ILE A 22 12.88 45.72 88.21
N PRO A 23 12.12 45.79 89.33
CA PRO A 23 11.54 44.62 89.97
C PRO A 23 10.69 43.78 89.02
N GLU A 24 10.83 42.45 89.05
CA GLU A 24 10.04 41.56 88.18
C GLU A 24 8.54 41.57 88.51
N GLN A 25 8.20 41.93 89.76
CA GLN A 25 6.83 42.06 90.23
C GLN A 25 6.67 43.24 91.18
N GLY A 26 5.46 43.83 91.21
CA GLY A 26 5.08 44.89 92.14
C GLY A 26 4.77 46.23 91.48
N LEU A 27 4.65 47.26 92.31
CA LEU A 27 4.35 48.63 91.89
C LEU A 27 5.64 49.39 91.58
N ILE A 28 5.77 49.89 90.36
CA ILE A 28 6.78 50.85 89.92
C ILE A 28 6.12 52.23 89.92
N ALA A 29 6.34 53.01 90.98
CA ALA A 29 5.67 54.28 91.22
C ALA A 29 6.53 55.47 90.74
N LEU A 30 6.10 56.13 89.66
CA LEU A 30 6.66 57.38 89.16
C LEU A 30 5.98 58.55 89.89
N GLU A 31 6.72 59.25 90.74
CA GLU A 31 6.18 60.23 91.69
C GLU A 31 6.71 61.63 91.43
N GLY A 32 5.85 62.63 91.40
CA GLY A 32 6.29 64.00 91.17
C GLY A 32 5.16 64.94 90.75
N GLY A 33 5.38 66.24 90.87
CA GLY A 33 4.41 67.26 90.46
C GLY A 33 4.01 67.18 88.98
N ASN A 34 3.06 68.01 88.56
CA ASN A 34 2.72 68.14 87.14
C ASN A 34 3.97 68.57 86.35
N GLU A 35 4.09 68.11 85.10
CA GLU A 35 5.21 68.43 84.19
C GLU A 35 6.60 67.94 84.66
N SER A 36 6.68 67.21 85.76
CA SER A 36 7.92 66.59 86.27
C SER A 36 8.47 65.45 85.40
N GLY A 37 7.83 65.10 84.29
CA GLY A 37 8.30 64.11 83.31
C GLY A 37 7.88 62.66 83.56
N LYS A 38 6.95 62.41 84.50
CA LYS A 38 6.41 61.06 84.77
C LYS A 38 5.86 60.40 83.50
N SER A 39 4.95 61.08 82.80
CA SER A 39 4.37 60.57 81.54
C SER A 39 5.42 60.41 80.44
N SER A 40 6.46 61.27 80.42
CA SER A 40 7.58 61.13 79.49
C SER A 40 8.33 59.80 79.65
N ILE A 41 8.46 59.27 80.88
CA ILE A 41 9.09 57.96 81.12
C ILE A 41 8.20 56.83 80.59
N LEU A 42 6.88 56.91 80.86
CA LEU A 42 5.93 55.92 80.33
C LEU A 42 5.86 55.92 78.80
N GLU A 43 6.06 57.08 78.17
CA GLU A 43 6.11 57.26 76.71
C GLU A 43 7.38 56.68 76.07
N MET A 44 8.48 56.54 76.81
CA MET A 44 9.71 55.91 76.31
C MET A 44 9.51 54.41 76.04
N ILE A 45 8.61 53.74 76.75
CA ILE A 45 8.30 52.32 76.58
C ILE A 45 7.69 52.03 75.19
N PRO A 46 6.53 52.62 74.80
CA PRO A 46 5.99 52.42 73.46
C PRO A 46 6.90 52.98 72.37
N LEU A 47 7.67 54.04 72.66
CA LEU A 47 8.66 54.54 71.72
C LEU A 47 9.74 53.49 71.43
N ALA A 48 10.24 52.79 72.45
CA ALA A 48 11.22 51.72 72.29
C ALA A 48 10.63 50.51 71.56
N LEU A 49 9.43 50.08 71.93
CA LEU A 49 8.79 48.90 71.36
C LEU A 49 8.31 49.13 69.93
N PHE A 50 7.59 50.22 69.68
CA PHE A 50 6.85 50.43 68.43
C PHE A 50 7.41 51.57 67.57
N GLY A 51 8.35 52.37 68.08
CA GLY A 51 8.80 53.58 67.40
C GLY A 51 7.73 54.67 67.35
N ARG A 52 6.68 54.56 68.17
CA ARG A 52 5.55 55.49 68.25
C ARG A 52 5.37 55.95 69.69
N THR A 53 4.89 57.16 69.86
CA THR A 53 4.44 57.70 71.16
C THR A 53 2.93 57.69 71.22
N LEU A 54 2.37 57.79 72.42
CA LEU A 54 0.93 57.91 72.65
C LEU A 54 0.48 59.36 72.44
N SER A 55 1.28 60.34 72.90
CA SER A 55 0.95 61.76 72.84
C SER A 55 1.23 62.44 71.49
N LEU A 56 2.22 61.98 70.73
CA LEU A 56 2.55 62.55 69.41
C LEU A 56 2.11 61.61 68.29
N PRO A 57 1.52 62.14 67.21
CA PRO A 57 1.24 61.32 66.04
C PRO A 57 2.54 60.93 65.31
N PRO A 58 2.52 59.87 64.47
CA PRO A 58 3.73 59.33 63.84
C PRO A 58 4.58 60.36 63.09
N GLU A 59 3.93 61.27 62.37
CA GLU A 59 4.57 62.35 61.59
C GLU A 59 5.29 63.38 62.47
N ALA A 60 4.96 63.44 63.77
CA ALA A 60 5.52 64.40 64.72
C ALA A 60 6.43 63.73 65.76
N VAL A 61 6.79 62.45 65.61
CA VAL A 61 7.59 61.70 66.60
C VAL A 61 8.97 62.34 66.86
N THR A 62 9.51 63.10 65.91
CA THR A 62 10.77 63.85 66.07
C THR A 62 10.69 64.92 67.16
N ARG A 63 9.49 65.39 67.52
CA ARG A 63 9.28 66.29 68.66
C ARG A 63 9.53 65.63 70.01
N ALA A 64 9.70 64.30 70.05
CA ALA A 64 10.16 63.59 71.24
C ALA A 64 11.66 63.82 71.51
N ILE A 65 12.44 64.31 70.54
CA ILE A 65 13.84 64.69 70.76
C ILE A 65 13.87 65.91 71.70
N ARG A 66 14.72 65.85 72.72
CA ARG A 66 14.91 66.94 73.69
C ARG A 66 15.22 68.25 72.97
N TRP A 67 14.66 69.34 73.46
CA TRP A 67 14.92 70.68 72.93
C TRP A 67 16.43 70.99 72.89
N GLY A 68 16.91 71.49 71.75
CA GLY A 68 18.32 71.80 71.51
C GLY A 68 19.16 70.62 70.99
N GLU A 69 18.60 69.41 70.96
CA GLU A 69 19.29 68.21 70.48
C GLU A 69 18.82 67.81 69.07
N THR A 70 19.70 67.12 68.33
CA THR A 70 19.40 66.66 66.96
C THR A 70 19.19 65.16 66.87
N ARG A 71 19.53 64.43 67.93
CA ARG A 71 19.46 62.97 68.02
C ARG A 71 19.06 62.55 69.41
N ALA A 72 18.27 61.48 69.46
CA ALA A 72 17.87 60.84 70.69
C ALA A 72 17.96 59.32 70.56
N SER A 73 18.01 58.61 71.68
CA SER A 73 17.95 57.16 71.66
C SER A 73 17.17 56.61 72.84
N VAL A 74 16.55 55.46 72.63
CA VAL A 74 15.92 54.68 73.70
C VAL A 74 16.31 53.22 73.54
N SER A 75 16.60 52.58 74.65
CA SER A 75 16.88 51.16 74.75
C SER A 75 16.07 50.54 75.87
N LEU A 76 15.30 49.52 75.53
CA LEU A 76 14.46 48.78 76.47
C LEU A 76 14.90 47.32 76.48
N THR A 77 15.28 46.81 77.65
CA THR A 77 15.57 45.40 77.87
C THR A 77 14.44 44.75 78.63
N PHE A 78 13.95 43.62 78.14
CA PHE A 78 12.85 42.88 78.74
C PHE A 78 13.05 41.37 78.66
N ALA A 79 12.55 40.65 79.66
CA ALA A 79 12.44 39.21 79.64
C ALA A 79 11.17 38.77 78.89
N HIS A 80 11.31 37.82 77.98
CA HIS A 80 10.21 37.20 77.25
C HIS A 80 9.82 35.83 77.85
N GLY A 81 8.61 35.35 77.49
CA GLY A 81 8.06 34.10 78.04
C GLY A 81 8.86 32.85 77.66
N ASP A 82 9.61 32.91 76.57
CA ASP A 82 10.52 31.85 76.09
C ASP A 82 11.77 31.65 76.97
N GLY A 83 11.95 32.48 78.00
CA GLY A 83 13.09 32.42 78.92
C GLY A 83 14.31 33.21 78.49
N HIS A 84 14.22 34.00 77.40
CA HIS A 84 15.31 34.86 76.95
C HIS A 84 15.01 36.33 77.20
N SER A 85 16.07 37.11 77.44
CA SER A 85 16.00 38.56 77.46
C SER A 85 16.33 39.16 76.10
N TYR A 86 15.58 40.19 75.74
CA TYR A 86 15.69 40.93 74.50
C TYR A 86 15.93 42.40 74.79
N THR A 87 16.78 43.02 73.99
CA THR A 87 17.04 44.47 74.03
C THR A 87 16.65 45.07 72.70
N VAL A 88 15.66 45.96 72.71
CA VAL A 88 15.34 46.81 71.56
C VAL A 88 16.03 48.16 71.73
N VAL A 89 16.74 48.60 70.71
CA VAL A 89 17.39 49.92 70.67
C VAL A 89 16.84 50.68 69.47
N ARG A 90 16.39 51.91 69.69
CA ARG A 90 15.93 52.82 68.65
C ARG A 90 16.66 54.16 68.75
N HIS A 91 17.00 54.70 67.59
CA HIS A 91 17.55 56.04 67.45
C HIS A 91 16.56 56.92 66.69
N LEU A 92 16.33 58.12 67.22
CA LEU A 92 15.56 59.15 66.56
C LEU A 92 16.53 60.22 66.06
N ASP A 93 16.30 60.68 64.84
CA ASP A 93 16.94 61.85 64.25
C ASP A 93 15.89 62.67 63.46
N ALA A 94 16.33 63.62 62.64
CA ALA A 94 15.45 64.47 61.85
C ALA A 94 14.48 63.69 60.95
N ASN A 95 14.76 62.42 60.63
CA ASN A 95 13.93 61.57 59.79
C ASN A 95 12.99 60.64 60.61
N GLY A 96 12.94 60.79 61.93
CA GLY A 96 12.12 59.96 62.83
C GLY A 96 12.85 58.74 63.40
N ALA A 97 12.09 57.72 63.83
CA ALA A 97 12.62 56.52 64.51
C ALA A 97 13.09 55.40 63.54
N GLY A 98 13.76 55.77 62.43
CA GLY A 98 14.08 54.85 61.33
C GLY A 98 15.18 53.82 61.64
N ARG A 99 16.09 54.12 62.57
CA ARG A 99 17.18 53.22 62.97
C ARG A 99 16.79 52.43 64.21
N ALA A 100 16.58 51.12 64.05
CA ALA A 100 16.22 50.21 65.13
C ALA A 100 17.04 48.92 65.06
N ARG A 101 17.32 48.30 66.22
CA ARG A 101 17.92 46.96 66.34
C ARG A 101 17.22 46.19 67.44
N LEU A 102 16.98 44.91 67.20
CA LEU A 102 16.53 43.96 68.21
C LEU A 102 17.65 42.97 68.49
N LEU A 103 18.07 42.86 69.75
CA LEU A 103 19.14 41.98 70.21
C LEU A 103 18.54 40.93 71.14
N ARG A 104 19.09 39.72 71.13
CA ARG A 104 18.76 38.65 72.08
C ARG A 104 20.00 38.37 72.92
N GLU A 105 19.82 38.22 74.22
CA GLU A 105 20.89 37.89 75.14
C GLU A 105 21.62 36.60 74.70
N GLY A 106 22.95 36.63 74.72
CA GLY A 106 23.80 35.51 74.26
C GLY A 106 24.02 35.45 72.74
N VAL A 107 23.34 36.26 71.93
CA VAL A 107 23.49 36.27 70.46
C VAL A 107 24.23 37.53 70.01
N LYS A 108 25.34 37.36 69.28
CA LYS A 108 26.19 38.48 68.81
C LYS A 108 25.55 39.30 67.69
N GLN A 109 24.76 38.68 66.82
CA GLN A 109 24.09 39.37 65.71
C GLN A 109 22.67 39.81 66.11
N PRO A 110 22.19 40.96 65.63
CA PRO A 110 20.83 41.40 65.89
C PRO A 110 19.82 40.43 65.25
N VAL A 111 18.74 40.15 65.97
CA VAL A 111 17.59 39.34 65.49
C VAL A 111 16.89 40.03 64.32
N ALA A 112 16.85 41.37 64.33
CA ALA A 112 16.32 42.20 63.26
C ALA A 112 16.99 43.58 63.26
N SER A 113 17.13 44.20 62.09
CA SER A 113 17.71 45.55 61.94
C SER A 113 16.87 46.41 60.99
N GLY A 114 16.68 47.68 61.34
CA GLY A 114 15.80 48.59 60.61
C GLY A 114 14.38 48.63 61.19
N ALA A 115 13.73 49.79 61.12
CA ALA A 115 12.46 50.02 61.81
C ALA A 115 11.36 49.02 61.44
N GLY A 116 11.21 48.70 60.16
CA GLY A 116 10.17 47.77 59.66
C GLY A 116 10.41 46.32 60.10
N GLU A 117 11.63 45.81 59.93
CA GLU A 117 11.98 44.44 60.34
C GLU A 117 11.89 44.25 61.85
N VAL A 118 12.38 45.22 62.62
CA VAL A 118 12.27 45.21 64.09
C VAL A 118 10.82 45.24 64.53
N GLN A 119 9.97 46.05 63.88
CA GLN A 119 8.53 46.07 64.15
C GLN A 119 7.88 44.71 63.87
N ALA A 120 8.19 44.07 62.74
CA ALA A 120 7.65 42.76 62.38
C ALA A 120 8.13 41.67 63.35
N ALA A 121 9.41 41.69 63.75
CA ALA A 121 9.97 40.76 64.71
C ALA A 121 9.33 40.93 66.10
N LEU A 122 9.17 42.17 66.57
CA LEU A 122 8.51 42.47 67.84
C LEU A 122 7.02 42.10 67.84
N ARG A 123 6.30 42.32 66.73
CA ARG A 123 4.90 41.87 66.61
C ARG A 123 4.76 40.35 66.75
N ARG A 124 5.71 39.59 66.18
CA ARG A 124 5.75 38.12 66.32
C ARG A 124 6.12 37.69 67.75
N LEU A 125 7.08 38.38 68.37
CA LEU A 125 7.54 38.07 69.73
C LEU A 125 6.50 38.44 70.79
N MET A 126 5.92 39.63 70.70
CA MET A 126 4.97 40.15 71.69
C MET A 126 3.53 39.72 71.41
N GLY A 127 3.18 39.29 70.19
CA GLY A 127 1.83 38.85 69.85
C GLY A 127 0.76 39.96 69.82
N PHE A 128 1.17 41.23 69.98
CA PHE A 128 0.30 42.40 69.83
C PHE A 128 1.00 43.56 69.13
N ASP A 129 0.21 44.46 68.55
CA ASP A 129 0.68 45.70 67.91
C ASP A 129 0.46 46.94 68.80
N PHE A 130 0.81 48.11 68.25
CA PHE A 130 0.70 49.38 68.97
C PHE A 130 -0.75 49.71 69.35
N ASP A 131 -1.73 49.45 68.47
CA ASP A 131 -3.12 49.81 68.72
C ASP A 131 -3.72 48.90 69.82
N GLN A 132 -3.34 47.62 69.83
CA GLN A 132 -3.67 46.69 70.91
C GLN A 132 -2.97 47.06 72.23
N TYR A 133 -1.69 47.45 72.18
CA TYR A 133 -0.95 47.93 73.35
C TYR A 133 -1.62 49.17 73.96
N GLU A 134 -1.92 50.17 73.14
CA GLU A 134 -2.55 51.42 73.55
C GLU A 134 -3.94 51.18 74.17
N ALA A 135 -4.75 50.31 73.57
CA ALA A 135 -6.11 50.06 74.06
C ALA A 135 -6.16 49.22 75.34
N THR A 136 -5.08 48.51 75.72
CA THR A 136 -5.11 47.50 76.79
C THR A 136 -4.02 47.67 77.85
N LEU A 137 -2.75 47.79 77.46
CA LEU A 137 -1.60 47.79 78.37
C LEU A 137 -1.15 49.20 78.79
N HIS A 138 -1.76 50.25 78.23
CA HIS A 138 -1.52 51.63 78.63
C HIS A 138 -2.83 52.37 78.96
N LEU A 139 -2.90 52.99 80.14
CA LEU A 139 -4.08 53.75 80.60
C LEU A 139 -3.68 55.19 80.92
N SER A 140 -4.05 56.15 80.07
CA SER A 140 -3.79 57.59 80.31
C SER A 140 -5.07 58.39 80.54
N GLN A 141 -4.98 59.42 81.38
CA GLN A 141 -6.05 60.38 81.67
C GLN A 141 -6.60 61.06 80.40
N ARG A 142 -5.75 61.41 79.43
CA ARG A 142 -6.15 62.19 78.24
C ARG A 142 -7.10 61.45 77.29
N ARG A 143 -7.11 60.12 77.37
CA ARG A 143 -7.90 59.23 76.50
C ARG A 143 -8.77 58.27 77.30
N GLY A 144 -8.95 58.52 78.61
CA GLY A 144 -9.68 57.63 79.52
C GLY A 144 -11.14 57.40 79.15
N ASP A 145 -11.73 58.31 78.37
CA ASP A 145 -13.13 58.30 77.93
C ASP A 145 -13.34 57.63 76.56
N ASP A 146 -12.28 57.32 75.81
CA ASP A 146 -12.42 56.73 74.47
C ASP A 146 -12.87 55.26 74.57
N PRO A 147 -13.98 54.89 73.90
CA PRO A 147 -14.43 53.51 73.84
C PRO A 147 -13.41 52.67 73.07
N VAL A 148 -13.23 51.42 73.52
CA VAL A 148 -12.34 50.49 72.84
C VAL A 148 -12.92 50.17 71.47
N ARG A 149 -12.11 50.34 70.42
CA ARG A 149 -12.52 50.10 69.03
C ARG A 149 -12.85 48.63 68.79
N ALA A 150 -13.89 48.39 68.00
CA ALA A 150 -14.34 47.04 67.65
C ALA A 150 -13.24 46.24 66.94
N GLU A 151 -12.44 46.89 66.10
CA GLU A 151 -11.31 46.29 65.37
C GLU A 151 -10.25 45.76 66.34
N THR A 152 -9.92 46.52 67.39
CA THR A 152 -8.95 46.10 68.40
C THR A 152 -9.44 44.88 69.15
N LEU A 153 -10.74 44.80 69.46
CA LEU A 153 -11.36 43.66 70.14
C LEU A 153 -11.40 42.41 69.26
N ARG A 154 -11.71 42.56 67.96
CA ARG A 154 -11.60 41.46 66.98
C ARG A 154 -10.17 40.96 66.86
N ALA A 155 -9.21 41.88 66.86
CA ALA A 155 -7.79 41.53 66.84
C ALA A 155 -7.38 40.80 68.12
N LEU A 156 -7.88 41.20 69.30
CA LEU A 156 -7.65 40.53 70.59
C LEU A 156 -8.29 39.13 70.66
N ALA A 157 -9.49 38.97 70.10
CA ALA A 157 -10.17 37.68 69.96
C ALA A 157 -9.49 36.73 68.98
N GLY A 158 -8.49 37.20 68.21
CA GLY A 158 -7.77 36.40 67.22
C GLY A 158 -8.53 36.19 65.91
N VAL A 159 -9.56 36.99 65.68
CA VAL A 159 -10.48 36.84 64.54
C VAL A 159 -9.96 37.57 63.30
N SER A 160 -9.14 38.62 63.49
CA SER A 160 -8.55 39.39 62.38
C SER A 160 -7.70 38.55 61.42
N THR A 161 -7.03 37.50 61.91
CA THR A 161 -6.28 36.57 61.06
C THR A 161 -7.20 35.69 60.23
N LEU A 162 -8.35 35.29 60.78
CA LEU A 162 -9.36 34.52 60.05
C LEU A 162 -10.10 35.38 59.03
N GLU A 163 -10.40 36.63 59.37
CA GLU A 163 -10.98 37.62 58.43
C GLU A 163 -10.05 37.87 57.23
N GLY A 164 -8.73 37.91 57.44
CA GLY A 164 -7.76 37.98 56.35
C GLY A 164 -7.80 36.75 55.42
N LEU A 165 -7.91 35.54 55.99
CA LEU A 165 -8.05 34.31 55.20
C LEU A 165 -9.37 34.29 54.40
N VAL A 166 -10.46 34.79 54.99
CA VAL A 166 -11.76 34.95 54.29
C VAL A 166 -11.62 35.86 53.07
N GLY A 167 -10.86 36.96 53.18
CA GLY A 167 -10.57 37.85 52.06
C GLY A 167 -9.89 37.10 50.91
N GLY A 168 -8.79 36.39 51.19
CA GLY A 168 -8.05 35.63 50.18
C GLY A 168 -8.89 34.51 49.54
N LEU A 169 -9.64 33.75 50.34
CA LEU A 169 -10.51 32.68 49.81
C LEU A 169 -11.64 33.21 48.91
N ARG A 170 -12.15 34.41 49.19
CA ARG A 170 -13.15 35.07 48.32
C ARG A 170 -12.55 35.47 46.99
N GLU A 171 -11.38 36.12 47.00
CA GLU A 171 -10.68 36.50 45.77
C GLU A 171 -10.39 35.27 44.90
N GLU A 172 -9.95 34.16 45.49
CA GLU A 172 -9.76 32.90 44.78
C GLU A 172 -11.05 32.30 44.21
N ALA A 173 -12.15 32.33 44.99
CA ALA A 173 -13.45 31.82 44.54
C ALA A 173 -14.02 32.65 43.39
N GLU A 174 -13.89 33.97 43.44
CA GLU A 174 -14.29 34.89 42.37
C GLU A 174 -13.46 34.65 41.10
N ALA A 175 -12.13 34.49 41.24
CA ALA A 175 -11.26 34.16 40.11
C ALA A 175 -11.66 32.82 39.45
N ALA A 176 -11.91 31.78 40.25
CA ALA A 176 -12.36 30.48 39.74
C ALA A 176 -13.75 30.58 39.07
N ALA A 177 -14.65 31.41 39.59
CA ALA A 177 -15.97 31.65 38.99
C ALA A 177 -15.86 32.32 37.61
N LEU A 178 -14.93 33.26 37.43
CA LEU A 178 -14.64 33.87 36.13
C LEU A 178 -14.09 32.84 35.14
N THR A 179 -13.19 31.95 35.57
CA THR A 179 -12.70 30.84 34.73
C THR A 179 -13.84 29.92 34.30
N LEU A 180 -14.70 29.51 35.24
CA LEU A 180 -15.85 28.65 34.93
C LEU A 180 -16.83 29.32 33.95
N ALA A 181 -17.01 30.64 34.04
CA ALA A 181 -17.83 31.39 33.09
C ALA A 181 -17.24 31.39 31.67
N ALA A 182 -15.91 31.55 31.54
CA ALA A 182 -15.23 31.49 30.25
C ALA A 182 -15.30 30.08 29.63
N GLU A 183 -15.10 29.03 30.44
CA GLU A 183 -15.23 27.64 29.99
C GLU A 183 -16.66 27.32 29.51
N ARG A 184 -17.69 27.85 30.19
CA ARG A 184 -19.09 27.72 29.75
C ARG A 184 -19.35 28.37 28.40
N GLU A 185 -18.79 29.55 28.16
CA GLU A 185 -18.90 30.23 26.87
C GLU A 185 -18.19 29.43 25.76
N GLU A 186 -17.02 28.86 26.05
CA GLU A 186 -16.30 28.00 25.11
C GLU A 186 -17.06 26.70 24.81
N LEU A 187 -17.65 26.07 25.83
CA LEU A 187 -18.50 24.90 25.69
C LEU A 187 -19.64 25.20 24.72
N GLN A 188 -20.39 26.29 24.96
CA GLN A 188 -21.51 26.70 24.12
C GLN A 188 -21.08 26.92 22.66
N LYS A 189 -19.98 27.66 22.42
CA LYS A 189 -19.45 27.86 21.05
C LYS A 189 -19.07 26.55 20.36
N THR A 190 -18.53 25.60 21.13
CA THR A 190 -18.12 24.29 20.62
C THR A 190 -19.34 23.41 20.32
N GLU A 191 -20.38 23.45 21.15
CA GLU A 191 -21.68 22.78 20.92
C GLU A 191 -22.37 23.32 19.67
N GLU A 192 -22.41 24.64 19.51
CA GLU A 192 -22.94 25.30 18.31
C GLU A 192 -22.16 24.86 17.06
N SER A 193 -20.82 24.86 17.13
CA SER A 193 -19.97 24.38 16.03
C SER A 193 -20.25 22.91 15.68
N LEU A 194 -20.42 22.03 16.68
CA LEU A 194 -20.78 20.63 16.45
C LEU A 194 -22.17 20.50 15.81
N ALA A 195 -23.14 21.29 16.25
CA ALA A 195 -24.49 21.31 15.69
C ALA A 195 -24.50 21.75 14.22
N THR A 196 -23.67 22.74 13.85
CA THR A 196 -23.55 23.19 12.43
C THR A 196 -23.00 22.10 11.52
N LEU A 197 -22.23 21.15 12.06
CA LEU A 197 -21.76 20.02 11.29
C LEU A 197 -22.90 19.05 10.92
N ALA A 198 -24.10 19.10 11.49
CA ALA A 198 -25.29 18.34 11.06
C ALA A 198 -25.00 16.92 10.49
N ILE A 199 -24.25 16.13 11.25
CA ILE A 199 -23.77 14.80 10.85
C ILE A 199 -24.93 13.81 10.88
N LYS A 200 -25.13 13.08 9.80
CA LYS A 200 -26.13 11.99 9.72
C LYS A 200 -25.43 10.66 9.90
N GLU A 201 -25.93 9.80 10.80
CA GLU A 201 -25.28 8.51 11.14
C GLU A 201 -25.15 7.55 9.96
N GLU A 202 -26.10 7.53 9.02
CA GLU A 202 -26.14 6.54 7.93
C GLU A 202 -25.54 7.05 6.60
N ALA A 203 -25.32 8.36 6.46
CA ALA A 203 -24.94 8.97 5.18
C ALA A 203 -23.64 8.38 4.58
N LEU A 204 -22.62 8.16 5.40
CA LEU A 204 -21.35 7.58 4.94
C LEU A 204 -21.54 6.12 4.46
N ALA A 205 -22.34 5.34 5.17
CA ALA A 205 -22.62 3.95 4.80
C ALA A 205 -23.41 3.88 3.48
N GLU A 206 -24.39 4.76 3.30
CA GLU A 206 -25.18 4.86 2.06
C GLU A 206 -24.30 5.25 0.86
N LEU A 207 -23.45 6.27 1.00
CA LEU A 207 -22.51 6.69 -0.04
C LEU A 207 -21.51 5.58 -0.42
N THR A 208 -20.96 4.90 0.59
CA THR A 208 -20.00 3.80 0.38
C THR A 208 -20.65 2.63 -0.34
N ARG A 209 -21.86 2.24 0.08
CA ARG A 209 -22.64 1.19 -0.58
C ARG A 209 -22.96 1.55 -2.02
N LYS A 210 -23.38 2.80 -2.28
CA LYS A 210 -23.66 3.27 -3.64
C LYS A 210 -22.40 3.20 -4.51
N ARG A 211 -21.25 3.64 -4.00
CA ARG A 211 -19.95 3.57 -4.70
C ARG A 211 -19.55 2.14 -5.04
N GLU A 212 -19.76 1.20 -4.12
CA GLU A 212 -19.46 -0.23 -4.35
C GLU A 212 -20.36 -0.85 -5.42
N LEU A 213 -21.65 -0.52 -5.43
CA LEU A 213 -22.58 -0.93 -6.48
C LEU A 213 -22.17 -0.37 -7.86
N THR A 214 -21.84 0.92 -7.94
CA THR A 214 -21.40 1.57 -9.19
C THR A 214 -20.06 0.98 -9.68
N ALA A 215 -19.11 0.70 -8.77
CA ALA A 215 -17.86 0.03 -9.11
C ALA A 215 -18.08 -1.38 -9.66
N THR A 216 -18.99 -2.15 -9.06
CA THR A 216 -19.36 -3.48 -9.56
C THR A 216 -19.97 -3.37 -10.97
N ALA A 217 -20.86 -2.41 -11.20
CA ALA A 217 -21.42 -2.16 -12.53
C ALA A 217 -20.35 -1.79 -13.56
N LEU A 218 -19.37 -0.94 -13.20
CA LEU A 218 -18.26 -0.57 -14.08
C LEU A 218 -17.40 -1.79 -14.43
N THR A 219 -17.10 -2.66 -13.46
CA THR A 219 -16.33 -3.89 -13.74
C THR A 219 -17.08 -4.84 -14.65
N ALA A 220 -18.39 -5.04 -14.44
CA ALA A 220 -19.21 -5.87 -15.30
C ALA A 220 -19.28 -5.32 -16.74
N ASN A 221 -19.44 -3.99 -16.89
CA ASN A 221 -19.41 -3.32 -18.19
C ASN A 221 -18.05 -3.51 -18.90
N GLY A 222 -16.94 -3.28 -18.18
CA GLY A 222 -15.59 -3.47 -18.71
C GLY A 222 -15.30 -4.90 -19.16
N VAL A 223 -15.79 -5.91 -18.44
CA VAL A 223 -15.70 -7.32 -18.85
C VAL A 223 -16.52 -7.56 -20.13
N GLY A 224 -17.71 -6.98 -20.25
CA GLY A 224 -18.52 -7.05 -21.47
C GLY A 224 -17.79 -6.47 -22.70
N ILE A 225 -17.25 -5.26 -22.57
CA ILE A 225 -16.46 -4.61 -23.64
C ILE A 225 -15.23 -5.46 -24.01
N ALA A 226 -14.51 -6.00 -23.03
CA ALA A 226 -13.34 -6.84 -23.26
C ALA A 226 -13.69 -8.10 -24.06
N ARG A 227 -14.78 -8.81 -23.68
CA ARG A 227 -15.27 -9.98 -24.41
C ARG A 227 -15.59 -9.67 -25.87
N LEU A 228 -16.29 -8.55 -26.13
CA LEU A 228 -16.62 -8.13 -27.50
C LEU A 228 -15.36 -7.83 -28.33
N ARG A 229 -14.35 -7.18 -27.74
CA ARG A 229 -13.08 -6.89 -28.41
C ARG A 229 -12.27 -8.15 -28.72
N GLU A 230 -12.17 -9.06 -27.75
CA GLU A 230 -11.48 -10.35 -27.93
C GLU A 230 -12.16 -11.18 -29.01
N PHE A 231 -13.50 -11.25 -28.99
CA PHE A 231 -14.28 -11.93 -30.03
C PHE A 231 -14.06 -11.32 -31.41
N ALA A 232 -14.16 -9.99 -31.55
CA ALA A 232 -13.93 -9.30 -32.83
C ALA A 232 -12.52 -9.57 -33.39
N ALA A 233 -11.49 -9.51 -32.55
CA ALA A 233 -10.12 -9.82 -32.94
C ALA A 233 -9.94 -11.29 -33.37
N ALA A 234 -10.56 -12.23 -32.65
CA ALA A 234 -10.53 -13.64 -32.99
C ALA A 234 -11.26 -13.92 -34.32
N LEU A 235 -12.39 -13.25 -34.55
CA LEU A 235 -13.18 -13.33 -35.78
C LEU A 235 -12.37 -12.84 -37.00
N GLU A 236 -11.73 -11.67 -36.89
CA GLU A 236 -10.84 -11.12 -37.92
C GLU A 236 -9.70 -12.08 -38.27
N GLN A 237 -9.00 -12.59 -37.24
CA GLN A 237 -7.90 -13.51 -37.42
C GLN A 237 -8.34 -14.81 -38.10
N GLN A 238 -9.50 -15.34 -37.68
CA GLN A 238 -10.00 -16.61 -38.17
C GLN A 238 -10.52 -16.52 -39.61
N VAL A 239 -11.19 -15.41 -39.98
CA VAL A 239 -11.58 -15.16 -41.37
C VAL A 239 -10.37 -14.93 -42.26
N ALA A 240 -9.35 -14.20 -41.81
CA ALA A 240 -8.11 -14.06 -42.56
C ALA A 240 -7.42 -15.42 -42.80
N ALA A 241 -7.44 -16.32 -41.81
CA ALA A 241 -6.92 -17.68 -41.95
C ALA A 241 -7.73 -18.52 -42.96
N VAL A 242 -9.07 -18.47 -42.88
CA VAL A 242 -9.96 -19.16 -43.83
C VAL A 242 -9.81 -18.62 -45.25
N GLY A 243 -9.74 -17.30 -45.41
CA GLY A 243 -9.48 -16.64 -46.70
C GLY A 243 -8.10 -16.99 -47.26
N GLY A 244 -7.06 -17.06 -46.41
CA GLY A 244 -5.71 -17.48 -46.80
C GLY A 244 -5.65 -18.93 -47.28
N GLU A 245 -6.25 -19.87 -46.54
CA GLU A 245 -6.34 -21.28 -46.94
C GLU A 245 -7.22 -21.46 -48.20
N GLY A 246 -8.29 -20.67 -48.33
CA GLY A 246 -9.11 -20.61 -49.53
C GLY A 246 -8.32 -20.16 -50.76
N ARG A 247 -7.55 -19.07 -50.66
CA ARG A 247 -6.68 -18.58 -51.74
C ARG A 247 -5.59 -19.60 -52.10
N ALA A 248 -4.98 -20.25 -51.12
CA ALA A 248 -4.01 -21.33 -51.36
C ALA A 248 -4.62 -22.51 -52.14
N LEU A 249 -5.88 -22.87 -51.84
CA LEU A 249 -6.64 -23.88 -52.61
C LEU A 249 -7.00 -23.39 -54.01
N VAL A 250 -7.32 -22.11 -54.21
CA VAL A 250 -7.56 -21.52 -55.53
C VAL A 250 -6.27 -21.53 -56.37
N GLU A 251 -5.12 -21.17 -55.79
CA GLU A 251 -3.81 -21.25 -56.45
C GLU A 251 -3.43 -22.70 -56.81
N ALA A 252 -3.73 -23.65 -55.93
CA ALA A 252 -3.63 -25.08 -56.24
C ALA A 252 -4.62 -25.53 -57.33
N GLY A 253 -5.80 -24.91 -57.42
CA GLY A 253 -6.87 -25.25 -58.35
C GLY A 253 -6.73 -24.67 -59.76
N ALA A 254 -6.15 -23.47 -59.91
CA ALA A 254 -6.04 -22.72 -61.16
C ALA A 254 -5.04 -23.31 -62.18
N GLY A 255 -4.71 -24.60 -62.05
CA GLY A 255 -3.98 -25.37 -63.06
C GLY A 255 -2.58 -25.83 -62.68
N HIS A 256 -2.17 -25.81 -61.41
CA HIS A 256 -0.82 -26.18 -60.96
C HIS A 256 -0.74 -27.09 -59.69
N GLY A 257 -1.82 -27.27 -58.93
CA GLY A 257 -1.78 -28.03 -57.68
C GLY A 257 -2.02 -29.53 -57.90
N THR A 258 -1.16 -30.33 -57.28
CA THR A 258 -1.30 -31.79 -57.26
C THR A 258 -2.48 -32.20 -56.38
N LEU A 259 -2.98 -33.42 -56.56
CA LEU A 259 -3.98 -34.00 -55.66
C LEU A 259 -3.54 -33.95 -54.18
N ALA A 260 -2.24 -34.15 -53.93
CA ALA A 260 -1.67 -34.08 -52.58
C ALA A 260 -1.82 -32.69 -51.95
N ALA A 261 -1.71 -31.61 -52.74
CA ALA A 261 -1.93 -30.24 -52.27
C ALA A 261 -3.40 -30.01 -51.87
N TRP A 262 -4.35 -30.50 -52.67
CA TRP A 262 -5.78 -30.47 -52.37
C TRP A 262 -6.14 -31.28 -51.12
N MET A 263 -5.62 -32.51 -51.01
CA MET A 263 -5.84 -33.38 -49.85
C MET A 263 -5.21 -32.84 -48.55
N ALA A 264 -4.20 -31.98 -48.64
CA ALA A 264 -3.58 -31.33 -47.48
C ALA A 264 -4.30 -30.04 -47.06
N ALA A 265 -4.77 -29.24 -48.02
CA ALA A 265 -5.34 -27.92 -47.75
C ALA A 265 -6.85 -27.95 -47.45
N LEU A 266 -7.63 -28.84 -48.08
CA LEU A 266 -9.08 -28.93 -47.82
C LEU A 266 -9.42 -29.26 -46.35
N PRO A 267 -8.74 -30.19 -45.65
CA PRO A 267 -8.98 -30.41 -44.22
C PRO A 267 -8.66 -29.20 -43.35
N ARG A 268 -7.67 -28.38 -43.73
CA ARG A 268 -7.30 -27.15 -43.01
C ARG A 268 -8.38 -26.09 -43.16
N LEU A 269 -8.87 -25.88 -44.39
CA LEU A 269 -10.00 -24.99 -44.66
C LEU A 269 -11.24 -25.43 -43.86
N MET A 270 -11.57 -26.72 -43.86
CA MET A 270 -12.70 -27.25 -43.08
C MET A 270 -12.54 -27.07 -41.57
N THR A 271 -11.32 -27.22 -41.06
CA THR A 271 -11.02 -26.94 -39.65
C THR A 271 -11.19 -25.45 -39.37
N GLY A 272 -10.77 -24.58 -40.30
CA GLY A 272 -10.93 -23.14 -40.21
C GLY A 272 -12.39 -22.69 -40.16
N VAL A 273 -13.23 -23.23 -41.05
CA VAL A 273 -14.68 -22.95 -41.09
C VAL A 273 -15.40 -23.48 -39.87
N ARG A 274 -15.02 -24.67 -39.38
CA ARG A 274 -15.58 -25.20 -38.13
C ARG A 274 -15.28 -24.30 -36.93
N ARG A 275 -14.05 -23.80 -36.82
CA ARG A 275 -13.65 -22.89 -35.74
C ARG A 275 -14.45 -21.58 -35.77
N LEU A 276 -14.77 -21.04 -36.96
CA LEU A 276 -15.63 -19.85 -37.07
C LEU A 276 -16.97 -20.04 -36.37
N LYS A 277 -17.58 -21.22 -36.50
CA LYS A 277 -18.86 -21.54 -35.86
C LYS A 277 -18.76 -21.68 -34.33
N GLU A 278 -17.60 -22.10 -33.81
CA GLU A 278 -17.38 -22.32 -32.38
C GLU A 278 -16.95 -21.03 -31.65
N LEU A 279 -16.53 -19.97 -32.37
CA LEU A 279 -16.01 -18.73 -31.79
C LEU A 279 -17.00 -17.97 -30.88
N PRO A 280 -18.30 -17.81 -31.22
CA PRO A 280 -19.25 -17.10 -30.36
C PRO A 280 -19.42 -17.75 -28.98
N GLU A 281 -19.56 -19.08 -28.96
CA GLU A 281 -19.67 -19.87 -27.71
C GLU A 281 -18.39 -19.78 -26.87
N GLN A 282 -17.21 -19.83 -27.51
CA GLN A 282 -15.92 -19.76 -26.82
C GLN A 282 -15.70 -18.42 -26.10
N HIS A 283 -16.22 -17.32 -26.67
CA HIS A 283 -16.07 -15.98 -26.11
C HIS A 283 -17.32 -15.51 -25.31
N GLY A 284 -18.37 -16.35 -25.25
CA GLY A 284 -19.60 -16.04 -24.54
C GLY A 284 -20.35 -14.83 -25.12
N VAL A 285 -20.35 -14.69 -26.45
CA VAL A 285 -21.05 -13.62 -27.19
C VAL A 285 -22.22 -14.24 -27.94
N GLU A 286 -23.42 -13.69 -27.74
CA GLU A 286 -24.61 -14.09 -28.49
C GLU A 286 -24.65 -13.35 -29.84
N VAL A 287 -24.54 -14.10 -30.94
CA VAL A 287 -24.66 -13.61 -32.32
C VAL A 287 -25.54 -14.60 -33.07
N GLU A 288 -26.48 -14.12 -33.90
CA GLU A 288 -27.42 -15.00 -34.62
C GLU A 288 -26.72 -16.01 -35.54
N GLU A 289 -25.74 -15.57 -36.34
CA GLU A 289 -24.94 -16.47 -37.16
C GLU A 289 -23.61 -15.83 -37.57
N VAL A 290 -22.48 -16.53 -37.34
CA VAL A 290 -21.20 -16.22 -37.98
C VAL A 290 -21.22 -17.02 -39.29
N GLY A 291 -21.36 -16.35 -40.43
CA GLY A 291 -21.55 -16.97 -41.75
C GLY A 291 -20.52 -18.04 -42.15
N GLY A 292 -20.62 -18.52 -43.39
CA GLY A 292 -19.73 -19.58 -43.92
C GLY A 292 -20.32 -21.00 -43.89
N GLU A 293 -21.62 -21.13 -43.63
CA GLU A 293 -22.37 -22.37 -43.91
C GLU A 293 -22.30 -22.79 -45.38
N PRO A 294 -22.41 -21.87 -46.37
CA PRO A 294 -22.17 -22.18 -47.78
C PRO A 294 -20.76 -22.70 -48.07
N LEU A 295 -19.75 -22.09 -47.44
CA LEU A 295 -18.35 -22.51 -47.57
C LEU A 295 -18.11 -23.90 -46.93
N ARG A 296 -18.82 -24.21 -45.84
CA ARG A 296 -18.79 -25.54 -45.21
C ARG A 296 -19.38 -26.60 -46.14
N LEU A 297 -20.55 -26.33 -46.71
CA LEU A 297 -21.22 -27.21 -47.67
C LEU A 297 -20.34 -27.44 -48.90
N TRP A 298 -19.72 -26.37 -49.43
CA TRP A 298 -18.75 -26.48 -50.51
C TRP A 298 -17.56 -27.38 -50.14
N CYS A 299 -17.01 -27.24 -48.93
CA CYS A 299 -15.91 -28.09 -48.50
C CYS A 299 -16.31 -29.57 -48.34
N GLU A 300 -17.53 -29.84 -47.87
CA GLU A 300 -18.08 -31.19 -47.75
C GLU A 300 -18.29 -31.82 -49.15
N GLU A 301 -18.86 -31.06 -50.08
CA GLU A 301 -19.03 -31.45 -51.49
C GLU A 301 -17.67 -31.75 -52.16
N MET A 302 -16.66 -30.90 -51.95
CA MET A 302 -15.32 -31.11 -52.49
C MET A 302 -14.59 -32.29 -51.84
N ARG A 303 -14.83 -32.55 -50.56
CA ARG A 303 -14.28 -33.73 -49.88
C ARG A 303 -14.85 -35.00 -50.50
N GLU A 304 -16.16 -35.04 -50.76
CA GLU A 304 -16.80 -36.16 -51.44
C GLU A 304 -16.26 -36.33 -52.87
N THR A 305 -16.15 -35.22 -53.60
CA THR A 305 -15.66 -35.18 -54.98
C THR A 305 -14.22 -35.70 -55.10
N LEU A 306 -13.31 -35.26 -54.21
CA LEU A 306 -11.93 -35.74 -54.17
C LEU A 306 -11.84 -37.19 -53.67
N GLY A 307 -12.68 -37.60 -52.70
CA GLY A 307 -12.77 -38.98 -52.24
C GLY A 307 -13.20 -39.94 -53.34
N GLY A 308 -14.09 -39.51 -54.23
CA GLY A 308 -14.52 -40.29 -55.40
C GLY A 308 -13.41 -40.62 -56.40
N LEU A 309 -12.24 -39.94 -56.34
CA LEU A 309 -11.07 -40.24 -57.18
C LEU A 309 -10.21 -41.39 -56.65
N GLU A 310 -10.44 -41.84 -55.41
CA GLU A 310 -9.68 -42.93 -54.79
C GLU A 310 -9.65 -44.23 -55.64
N PRO A 311 -10.77 -44.70 -56.23
CA PRO A 311 -10.77 -45.88 -57.11
C PRO A 311 -9.95 -45.67 -58.39
N VAL A 312 -9.94 -44.45 -58.95
CA VAL A 312 -9.17 -44.09 -60.15
C VAL A 312 -7.68 -44.17 -59.85
N LEU A 313 -7.26 -43.59 -58.72
CA LEU A 313 -5.86 -43.58 -58.28
C LEU A 313 -5.37 -44.99 -57.93
N LYS A 314 -6.23 -45.81 -57.33
CA LYS A 314 -5.94 -47.21 -57.04
C LYS A 314 -5.70 -48.00 -58.33
N ALA A 315 -6.56 -47.85 -59.33
CA ALA A 315 -6.41 -48.50 -60.64
C ALA A 315 -5.14 -48.04 -61.39
N VAL A 316 -4.78 -46.75 -61.31
CA VAL A 316 -3.51 -46.22 -61.87
C VAL A 316 -2.29 -46.82 -61.16
N ALA A 317 -2.32 -46.91 -59.83
CA ALA A 317 -1.22 -47.47 -59.04
C ALA A 317 -1.05 -48.99 -59.24
N GLU A 318 -2.15 -49.73 -59.36
CA GLU A 318 -2.14 -51.18 -59.64
C GLU A 318 -1.55 -51.49 -61.03
N GLU A 319 -1.87 -50.68 -62.04
CA GLU A 319 -1.32 -50.84 -63.39
C GLU A 319 0.16 -50.44 -63.45
N GLU A 320 0.57 -49.40 -62.72
CA GLU A 320 1.99 -49.06 -62.55
C GLU A 320 2.78 -50.26 -61.98
N GLN A 321 2.26 -50.89 -60.92
CA GLN A 321 2.86 -52.10 -60.32
C GLN A 321 2.84 -53.32 -61.25
N ARG A 322 1.80 -53.46 -62.09
CA ARG A 322 1.73 -54.52 -63.10
C ARG A 322 2.81 -54.34 -64.17
N LEU A 323 3.00 -53.12 -64.68
CA LEU A 323 4.04 -52.79 -65.64
C LEU A 323 5.46 -52.99 -65.07
N GLU A 324 5.66 -52.70 -63.78
CA GLU A 324 6.92 -53.01 -63.08
C GLU A 324 7.22 -54.50 -63.03
N ARG A 325 6.22 -55.33 -62.69
CA ARG A 325 6.37 -56.80 -62.65
C ARG A 325 6.69 -57.38 -64.02
N TRP A 326 6.06 -56.87 -65.07
CA TRP A 326 6.29 -57.31 -66.45
C TRP A 326 7.71 -57.00 -66.95
N LEU A 327 8.24 -55.80 -66.67
CA LEU A 327 9.61 -55.40 -67.05
C LEU A 327 10.70 -56.21 -66.37
N ALA A 328 10.39 -56.76 -65.18
CA ALA A 328 11.32 -57.55 -64.36
C ALA A 328 11.39 -59.02 -64.77
N THR A 329 10.28 -59.64 -65.19
CA THR A 329 10.17 -61.11 -65.33
C THR A 329 9.90 -61.60 -66.75
N GLY A 330 9.35 -60.78 -67.64
CA GLY A 330 9.09 -61.15 -69.05
C GLY A 330 8.01 -62.22 -69.26
N GLU A 331 7.32 -62.66 -68.21
CA GLU A 331 6.17 -63.56 -68.31
C GLU A 331 4.91 -62.75 -68.65
N LYS A 332 4.17 -63.19 -69.69
CA LYS A 332 2.76 -62.82 -69.85
C LYS A 332 1.95 -63.70 -68.90
N GLU A 333 1.30 -63.12 -67.90
CA GLU A 333 0.25 -63.83 -67.16
C GLU A 333 -0.85 -64.30 -68.13
N PRO A 334 -1.47 -65.46 -67.90
CA PRO A 334 -2.61 -65.88 -68.71
C PRO A 334 -3.72 -64.83 -68.61
N GLU A 335 -4.28 -64.43 -69.75
CA GLU A 335 -5.43 -63.54 -69.82
C GLU A 335 -6.57 -64.05 -68.93
N THR A 336 -6.71 -63.50 -67.73
CA THR A 336 -7.93 -63.59 -66.94
C THR A 336 -8.73 -62.32 -67.18
N GLY A 337 -9.36 -62.24 -68.35
CA GLY A 337 -10.54 -61.40 -68.53
C GLY A 337 -11.69 -61.94 -67.66
N PRO A 338 -12.61 -61.09 -67.18
CA PRO A 338 -13.65 -61.47 -66.24
C PRO A 338 -14.58 -62.50 -66.90
N LYS A 339 -14.61 -63.72 -66.36
CA LYS A 339 -15.69 -64.65 -66.69
C LYS A 339 -16.93 -64.18 -65.96
N ASP A 340 -17.90 -63.70 -66.73
CA ASP A 340 -19.28 -63.55 -66.29
C ASP A 340 -19.75 -64.85 -65.64
N GLU A 341 -20.03 -64.76 -64.34
CA GLU A 341 -20.56 -65.84 -63.53
C GLU A 341 -22.08 -65.91 -63.70
N LYS A 342 -22.52 -66.32 -64.89
CA LYS A 342 -23.84 -66.92 -65.10
C LYS A 342 -23.65 -68.19 -65.94
N ASP A 343 -24.25 -69.27 -65.45
CA ASP A 343 -24.28 -70.62 -66.02
C ASP A 343 -23.08 -71.53 -65.72
N ARG A 344 -23.04 -72.03 -64.48
CA ARG A 344 -22.45 -73.35 -64.18
C ARG A 344 -23.56 -74.40 -64.08
N PRO A 345 -23.52 -75.52 -64.84
CA PRO A 345 -24.05 -76.79 -64.39
C PRO A 345 -23.00 -77.53 -63.55
N PRO A 346 -23.40 -78.32 -62.54
CA PRO A 346 -22.45 -78.96 -61.63
C PRO A 346 -21.97 -80.31 -62.19
N GLY A 347 -20.68 -80.59 -62.05
CA GLY A 347 -20.14 -81.95 -62.03
C GLY A 347 -19.18 -82.28 -63.18
N GLY A 348 -17.95 -82.67 -62.81
CA GLY A 348 -17.02 -83.34 -63.74
C GLY A 348 -15.56 -83.00 -63.48
N ARG A 349 -14.84 -83.94 -62.87
CA ARG A 349 -13.45 -83.80 -62.41
C ARG A 349 -12.43 -83.69 -63.55
N SER A 350 -11.36 -83.01 -63.20
CA SER A 350 -10.05 -82.85 -63.82
C SER A 350 -9.44 -84.07 -64.51
N ALA A 351 -8.92 -83.87 -65.72
CA ALA A 351 -7.75 -84.58 -66.24
C ALA A 351 -6.85 -83.56 -66.98
N THR A 352 -5.66 -83.35 -66.44
CA THR A 352 -4.53 -82.67 -67.10
C THR A 352 -4.05 -83.46 -68.31
N PRO A 353 -3.56 -82.78 -69.37
CA PRO A 353 -2.42 -83.31 -70.10
C PRO A 353 -1.25 -82.33 -70.16
N ALA A 354 -0.13 -82.85 -69.64
CA ALA A 354 1.25 -82.72 -70.08
C ALA A 354 1.60 -81.68 -71.18
N GLY A 355 2.51 -80.79 -70.81
CA GLY A 355 3.80 -80.63 -71.49
C GLY A 355 3.81 -79.93 -72.86
N ARG A 356 3.85 -78.59 -72.84
CA ARG A 356 4.53 -77.80 -73.88
C ARG A 356 5.75 -77.14 -73.27
N GLU A 357 6.92 -77.36 -73.87
CA GLU A 357 8.21 -76.77 -73.48
C GLU A 357 8.16 -75.23 -73.49
N PRO A 358 8.90 -74.54 -72.59
CA PRO A 358 8.80 -73.09 -72.39
C PRO A 358 9.42 -72.26 -73.51
N ALA A 359 8.77 -71.13 -73.83
CA ALA A 359 9.25 -70.13 -74.77
C ALA A 359 10.57 -69.51 -74.28
N ALA A 360 11.62 -69.63 -75.08
CA ALA A 360 12.99 -69.22 -74.72
C ALA A 360 13.12 -67.69 -74.56
N THR A 361 13.85 -67.26 -73.54
CA THR A 361 14.11 -65.83 -73.27
C THR A 361 14.97 -65.21 -74.39
N VAL A 362 14.81 -63.90 -74.66
CA VAL A 362 15.55 -63.15 -75.71
C VAL A 362 17.08 -63.38 -75.68
N GLN A 363 17.67 -63.56 -74.48
CA GLN A 363 19.09 -63.91 -74.34
C GLN A 363 19.45 -65.32 -74.85
N GLN A 364 18.57 -66.31 -74.65
CA GLN A 364 18.78 -67.69 -75.10
C GLN A 364 18.68 -67.79 -76.64
N LEU A 365 17.79 -66.99 -77.26
CA LEU A 365 17.65 -66.91 -78.71
C LEU A 365 18.87 -66.27 -79.40
N ARG A 366 19.51 -65.26 -78.79
CA ARG A 366 20.77 -64.66 -79.29
C ARG A 366 21.94 -65.64 -79.32
N ALA A 367 22.06 -66.53 -78.32
CA ALA A 367 23.14 -67.52 -78.26
C ALA A 367 23.04 -68.62 -79.34
N GLY A 368 21.82 -69.06 -79.66
CA GLY A 368 21.56 -70.09 -80.69
C GLY A 368 21.88 -69.65 -82.12
N LEU A 369 21.65 -68.36 -82.44
CA LEU A 369 21.95 -67.76 -83.76
C LEU A 369 23.46 -67.67 -84.06
N TRP A 370 24.28 -67.40 -83.03
CA TRP A 370 25.74 -67.25 -83.19
C TRP A 370 26.47 -68.58 -83.45
N ALA A 371 25.98 -69.69 -82.89
CA ALA A 371 26.59 -71.02 -83.06
C ALA A 371 26.32 -71.66 -84.44
N ARG A 372 25.20 -71.32 -85.09
CA ARG A 372 24.81 -71.88 -86.41
C ARG A 372 25.45 -71.16 -87.60
N SER A 373 25.69 -69.85 -87.52
CA SER A 373 26.30 -69.05 -88.60
C SER A 373 27.76 -69.44 -88.90
N ARG A 374 28.54 -69.82 -87.87
CA ARG A 374 29.98 -70.13 -88.00
C ARG A 374 30.29 -71.41 -88.80
N ARG A 375 29.40 -72.41 -88.82
CA ARG A 375 29.61 -73.69 -89.55
C ARG A 375 29.39 -73.58 -91.07
N LEU A 376 28.60 -72.59 -91.52
CA LEU A 376 28.27 -72.39 -92.94
C LEU A 376 29.36 -71.64 -93.72
N LEU A 377 30.12 -70.75 -93.07
CA LEU A 377 31.15 -69.94 -93.73
C LEU A 377 32.46 -70.70 -94.03
N GLY A 378 32.74 -71.82 -93.36
CA GLY A 378 33.96 -72.63 -93.60
C GLY A 378 33.96 -73.46 -94.90
N ARG A 379 32.78 -73.82 -95.42
CA ARG A 379 32.65 -74.64 -96.66
C ARG A 379 32.56 -73.80 -97.95
N ARG A 380 32.17 -72.52 -97.86
CA ARG A 380 32.06 -71.61 -99.02
C ARG A 380 33.41 -71.13 -99.58
N ARG A 381 34.48 -71.05 -98.76
CA ARG A 381 35.79 -70.54 -99.21
C ARG A 381 36.57 -71.47 -100.14
N ARG A 382 36.30 -72.79 -100.18
CA ARG A 382 36.99 -73.73 -101.09
C ARG A 382 36.32 -73.87 -102.47
N ALA A 383 35.03 -73.55 -102.57
CA ALA A 383 34.26 -73.68 -103.82
C ALA A 383 34.39 -72.44 -104.74
N LEU A 384 34.70 -71.27 -104.20
CA LEU A 384 34.81 -70.02 -104.96
C LEU A 384 36.20 -69.76 -105.57
N GLY A 385 37.23 -70.53 -105.21
CA GLY A 385 38.58 -70.39 -105.77
C GLY A 385 38.79 -71.03 -107.15
N LEU A 386 37.93 -71.98 -107.55
CA LEU A 386 38.04 -72.73 -108.82
C LEU A 386 37.15 -72.16 -109.94
N MET A 387 36.14 -71.34 -109.63
CA MET A 387 35.24 -70.75 -110.62
C MET A 387 35.72 -69.39 -111.18
N GLY A 388 36.76 -68.79 -110.61
CA GLY A 388 37.22 -67.45 -111.02
C GLY A 388 38.16 -67.40 -112.22
N SER A 389 38.69 -68.53 -112.71
CA SER A 389 39.77 -68.55 -113.70
C SER A 389 39.38 -68.98 -115.12
N LEU A 390 38.10 -69.17 -115.43
CA LEU A 390 37.66 -69.68 -116.73
C LEU A 390 36.59 -68.86 -117.47
N LEU A 391 36.09 -67.76 -116.90
CA LEU A 391 35.06 -66.94 -117.56
C LEU A 391 35.30 -65.44 -117.36
N LEU A 392 36.15 -64.88 -118.22
CA LEU A 392 36.20 -63.47 -118.63
C LEU A 392 37.19 -63.44 -119.81
N PRO A 393 36.76 -63.31 -121.08
CA PRO A 393 36.30 -62.01 -121.60
C PRO A 393 35.37 -62.08 -122.85
N GLY A 394 34.23 -61.38 -122.84
CA GLY A 394 33.38 -61.31 -124.04
C GLY A 394 32.04 -60.63 -123.82
N LEU A 395 32.05 -59.30 -123.67
CA LEU A 395 30.96 -58.39 -124.05
C LEU A 395 31.46 -56.97 -123.77
N ALA A 396 32.11 -56.42 -124.79
CA ALA A 396 32.40 -54.99 -124.93
C ALA A 396 31.32 -54.37 -125.82
N GLY A 397 30.97 -53.12 -125.53
CA GLY A 397 30.62 -52.15 -126.57
C GLY A 397 29.15 -51.75 -126.68
N ALA A 398 28.96 -50.44 -126.75
CA ALA A 398 27.76 -49.72 -127.19
C ALA A 398 26.60 -49.59 -126.19
N VAL A 399 26.64 -48.53 -125.38
CA VAL A 399 25.67 -47.39 -125.38
C VAL A 399 26.01 -46.50 -124.16
N SER A 400 26.22 -45.21 -124.44
CA SER A 400 26.32 -44.04 -123.56
C SER A 400 25.91 -44.14 -122.07
N GLY A 401 26.79 -43.67 -121.17
CA GLY A 401 26.46 -43.10 -119.85
C GLY A 401 26.99 -43.86 -118.61
N GLY A 402 27.76 -43.19 -117.75
CA GLY A 402 27.97 -43.61 -116.35
C GLY A 402 29.21 -44.49 -116.05
N ALA A 403 30.02 -44.00 -115.09
CA ALA A 403 31.09 -44.67 -114.32
C ALA A 403 32.31 -45.28 -115.05
N ALA A 404 33.40 -45.46 -114.27
CA ALA A 404 34.69 -46.15 -114.55
C ALA A 404 35.81 -45.28 -115.20
N LEU A 405 37.14 -45.49 -115.09
CA LEU A 405 38.09 -46.45 -114.48
C LEU A 405 39.54 -45.96 -114.80
N TYR A 406 40.59 -46.40 -114.10
CA TYR A 406 42.01 -46.38 -114.59
C TYR A 406 42.90 -47.48 -113.94
N PHE A 407 43.52 -48.33 -114.81
CA PHE A 407 44.91 -48.92 -114.85
C PHE A 407 45.48 -49.95 -113.83
N PRO A 408 46.58 -50.71 -114.15
CA PRO A 408 47.25 -51.11 -115.43
C PRO A 408 47.40 -52.64 -115.70
N ALA A 409 48.07 -52.97 -116.83
CA ALA A 409 48.31 -54.26 -117.50
C ALA A 409 49.72 -54.91 -117.32
N TRP A 410 49.88 -56.11 -117.91
CA TRP A 410 51.09 -56.68 -118.58
C TRP A 410 51.88 -57.82 -117.89
N GLU A 411 51.26 -59.02 -117.79
CA GLU A 411 51.99 -60.30 -117.60
C GLU A 411 51.26 -61.51 -118.22
N ALA A 412 50.63 -61.29 -119.39
CA ALA A 412 50.15 -62.35 -120.26
C ALA A 412 51.31 -62.97 -121.06
N GLY A 413 51.28 -64.28 -121.29
CA GLY A 413 51.75 -64.82 -122.58
C GLY A 413 52.60 -66.09 -122.57
N ARG A 414 53.30 -66.44 -121.49
CA ARG A 414 54.28 -67.57 -121.55
C ARG A 414 53.89 -68.86 -120.83
N GLY A 415 52.95 -68.84 -119.88
CA GLY A 415 52.55 -70.05 -119.15
C GLY A 415 51.56 -70.94 -119.91
N TRP A 416 50.65 -70.33 -120.67
CA TRP A 416 49.48 -70.99 -121.25
C TRP A 416 49.82 -72.08 -122.28
N TRP A 417 50.94 -71.95 -122.99
CA TRP A 417 51.32 -72.93 -124.03
C TRP A 417 51.93 -74.21 -123.45
N ARG A 418 52.63 -74.13 -122.31
CA ARG A 418 53.24 -75.31 -121.65
C ARG A 418 52.24 -76.18 -120.90
N THR A 419 51.13 -75.61 -120.42
CA THR A 419 50.03 -76.37 -119.78
C THR A 419 49.24 -77.22 -120.78
N ILE A 420 49.12 -76.77 -122.04
CA ILE A 420 48.42 -77.52 -123.09
C ILE A 420 49.27 -78.73 -123.54
N GLU A 421 50.59 -78.58 -123.64
CA GLU A 421 51.49 -79.72 -123.91
C GLU A 421 51.50 -80.76 -122.76
N ALA A 422 51.47 -80.31 -121.49
CA ALA A 422 51.46 -81.22 -120.35
C ALA A 422 50.14 -81.99 -120.17
N PHE A 423 49.01 -81.42 -120.59
CA PHE A 423 47.69 -82.07 -120.48
C PHE A 423 47.48 -83.13 -121.57
N LEU A 424 48.11 -82.97 -122.75
CA LEU A 424 48.05 -83.94 -123.84
C LEU A 424 49.06 -85.11 -123.67
N ALA A 425 50.10 -84.95 -122.83
CA ALA A 425 51.14 -85.95 -122.64
C ALA A 425 50.88 -87.00 -121.53
N ALA A 426 49.92 -86.78 -120.62
CA ALA A 426 49.58 -87.76 -119.56
C ALA A 426 48.17 -87.53 -118.95
N PRO A 427 47.12 -88.26 -119.36
CA PRO A 427 45.79 -88.12 -118.77
C PRO A 427 45.71 -88.76 -117.36
N PRO A 428 45.32 -88.02 -116.30
CA PRO A 428 45.21 -88.59 -114.95
C PRO A 428 43.96 -89.47 -114.76
N ALA A 429 44.21 -90.76 -114.53
CA ALA A 429 43.51 -91.83 -113.79
C ALA A 429 41.97 -91.91 -113.61
N TRP A 430 41.16 -90.85 -113.74
CA TRP A 430 39.70 -90.91 -113.58
C TRP A 430 38.93 -90.92 -114.91
N MET A 431 39.64 -90.85 -116.04
CA MET A 431 39.08 -90.87 -117.41
C MET A 431 39.29 -92.19 -118.19
N ILE A 432 39.92 -93.22 -117.62
CA ILE A 432 40.03 -94.55 -118.24
C ILE A 432 39.70 -95.65 -117.21
N GLY A 433 38.45 -96.15 -117.26
CA GLY A 433 37.96 -97.35 -116.58
C GLY A 433 37.20 -97.12 -115.26
N PRO A 434 36.14 -97.91 -114.96
CA PRO A 434 35.94 -99.27 -115.46
C PRO A 434 34.68 -99.43 -116.33
N TRP A 435 34.89 -99.74 -117.61
CA TRP A 435 34.12 -100.77 -118.32
C TRP A 435 35.14 -101.73 -118.93
N SER A 436 35.54 -102.74 -118.16
CA SER A 436 36.14 -103.98 -118.65
C SER A 436 35.88 -105.10 -117.64
N LEU A 437 34.62 -105.51 -117.53
CA LEU A 437 34.27 -106.90 -117.26
C LEU A 437 33.07 -107.25 -118.16
N ALA A 438 33.36 -108.16 -119.10
CA ALA A 438 32.50 -108.75 -120.11
C ALA A 438 31.98 -107.78 -121.20
N GLY A 439 32.31 -107.92 -122.48
CA GLY A 439 32.99 -108.99 -123.20
C GLY A 439 32.66 -108.83 -124.69
N HIS A 440 33.56 -109.30 -125.53
CA HIS A 440 33.48 -109.39 -127.00
C HIS A 440 34.12 -108.23 -127.77
N SER A 441 35.32 -108.59 -128.24
CA SER A 441 36.18 -107.98 -129.25
C SER A 441 35.45 -107.74 -130.57
N ILE A 442 35.59 -106.54 -131.11
CA ILE A 442 35.54 -106.31 -132.56
C ILE A 442 36.72 -105.40 -132.89
N GLY A 443 37.69 -105.97 -133.61
CA GLY A 443 38.66 -105.19 -134.39
C GLY A 443 37.99 -104.58 -135.63
N TRP A 444 38.79 -104.13 -136.60
CA TRP A 444 38.41 -103.46 -137.86
C TRP A 444 38.34 -101.93 -137.79
N PRO A 445 38.52 -101.23 -138.92
CA PRO A 445 39.72 -101.22 -139.75
C PRO A 445 40.03 -99.78 -140.22
N GLU A 446 41.07 -99.64 -141.02
CA GLU A 446 41.44 -98.42 -141.73
C GLU A 446 40.26 -97.75 -142.45
N GLY A 447 40.23 -96.41 -142.33
CA GLY A 447 39.29 -95.54 -143.01
C GLY A 447 38.06 -95.23 -142.18
N TRP A 448 38.13 -94.17 -141.37
CA TRP A 448 37.07 -93.16 -141.11
C TRP A 448 37.67 -92.08 -140.18
N GLN A 449 37.79 -90.85 -140.69
CA GLN A 449 38.21 -89.68 -139.91
C GLN A 449 36.98 -89.12 -139.17
N LEU A 450 37.06 -89.01 -137.83
CA LEU A 450 36.05 -88.34 -137.00
C LEU A 450 36.58 -86.97 -136.51
N PRO A 451 35.75 -85.92 -136.42
CA PRO A 451 36.21 -84.54 -136.19
C PRO A 451 36.46 -84.23 -134.71
N GLU A 452 37.35 -83.27 -134.45
CA GLU A 452 37.76 -82.75 -133.13
C GLU A 452 36.60 -82.18 -132.25
N SER A 453 35.37 -82.09 -132.76
CA SER A 453 34.22 -81.47 -132.08
C SER A 453 33.49 -82.35 -131.06
N LEU A 454 33.63 -83.68 -131.12
CA LEU A 454 32.87 -84.61 -130.26
C LEU A 454 33.51 -84.85 -128.88
N ALA A 455 34.84 -84.73 -128.74
CA ALA A 455 35.52 -84.89 -127.47
C ALA A 455 35.28 -83.71 -126.50
N ILE A 456 35.08 -82.50 -127.04
CA ILE A 456 34.80 -81.28 -126.26
C ILE A 456 33.38 -81.31 -125.70
N LEU A 457 32.41 -81.91 -126.41
CA LEU A 457 31.02 -82.03 -125.96
C LEU A 457 30.85 -83.05 -124.81
N ALA A 458 31.63 -84.15 -124.80
CA ALA A 458 31.56 -85.16 -123.74
C ALA A 458 32.12 -84.67 -122.39
N ALA A 459 33.17 -83.83 -122.41
CA ALA A 459 33.73 -83.20 -121.21
C ALA A 459 32.83 -82.09 -120.65
N GLY A 460 32.09 -81.37 -121.50
CA GLY A 460 31.13 -80.34 -121.08
C GLY A 460 29.89 -80.90 -120.37
N ALA A 461 29.40 -82.07 -120.80
CA ALA A 461 28.20 -82.68 -120.23
C ALA A 461 28.40 -83.20 -118.79
N THR A 462 29.59 -83.68 -118.44
CA THR A 462 29.90 -84.21 -117.10
C THR A 462 30.06 -83.11 -116.05
N LEU A 463 30.57 -81.92 -116.44
CA LEU A 463 30.68 -80.75 -115.54
C LEU A 463 29.33 -80.08 -115.25
N LEU A 464 28.39 -80.11 -116.20
CA LEU A 464 27.03 -79.57 -116.02
C LEU A 464 26.20 -80.38 -115.01
N VAL A 465 26.32 -81.71 -115.00
CA VAL A 465 25.57 -82.58 -114.06
C VAL A 465 26.11 -82.46 -112.63
N ALA A 466 27.42 -82.30 -112.45
CA ALA A 466 28.02 -82.08 -111.13
C ALA A 466 27.64 -80.72 -110.52
N GLY A 467 27.50 -79.67 -111.34
CA GLY A 467 27.04 -78.34 -110.90
C GLY A 467 25.59 -78.31 -110.44
N LEU A 468 24.70 -79.07 -111.10
CA LEU A 468 23.28 -79.09 -110.78
C LEU A 468 22.98 -79.75 -109.41
N VAL A 469 23.74 -80.79 -109.04
CA VAL A 469 23.58 -81.48 -107.74
C VAL A 469 24.11 -80.65 -106.57
N ALA A 470 25.12 -79.80 -106.78
CA ALA A 470 25.62 -78.87 -105.77
C ALA A 470 24.65 -77.69 -105.52
N ALA A 471 23.95 -77.22 -106.56
CA ALA A 471 22.97 -76.14 -106.46
C ALA A 471 21.70 -76.55 -105.68
N LEU A 472 21.22 -77.78 -105.86
CA LEU A 472 19.99 -78.28 -105.20
C LEU A 472 20.15 -78.57 -103.69
N ARG A 473 21.38 -78.77 -103.19
CA ARG A 473 21.63 -78.92 -101.73
C ARG A 473 21.82 -77.59 -101.00
N ALA A 474 22.04 -76.48 -101.70
CA ALA A 474 22.25 -75.16 -101.10
C ALA A 474 20.95 -74.39 -100.81
N THR A 475 19.82 -74.75 -101.44
CA THR A 475 18.54 -74.02 -101.31
C THR A 475 17.69 -74.44 -100.11
N ARG A 476 17.89 -75.63 -99.51
CA ARG A 476 17.11 -76.10 -98.34
C ARG A 476 17.58 -75.57 -96.97
N ALA A 477 18.64 -74.76 -96.90
CA ALA A 477 19.20 -74.26 -95.63
C ALA A 477 18.88 -72.76 -95.33
N GLY A 478 18.15 -72.06 -96.20
CA GLY A 478 17.89 -70.61 -96.07
C GLY A 478 16.66 -70.20 -95.25
N GLU A 479 15.62 -71.03 -95.16
CA GLU A 479 14.32 -70.61 -94.57
C GLU A 479 14.27 -70.61 -93.04
N SER A 480 15.17 -71.32 -92.36
CA SER A 480 15.16 -71.44 -90.88
C SER A 480 15.86 -70.30 -90.14
N LEU A 481 16.69 -69.50 -90.82
CA LEU A 481 17.44 -68.38 -90.22
C LEU A 481 16.65 -67.06 -90.23
N HIS A 482 15.72 -66.88 -91.17
CA HIS A 482 14.94 -65.64 -91.29
C HIS A 482 13.82 -65.54 -90.24
N ARG A 483 13.19 -66.66 -89.85
CA ARG A 483 12.13 -66.69 -88.80
C ARG A 483 12.63 -66.31 -87.40
N LEU A 484 13.82 -66.77 -87.01
CA LEU A 484 14.38 -66.49 -85.66
C LEU A 484 14.88 -65.05 -85.50
N GLN A 485 15.19 -64.35 -86.58
CA GLN A 485 15.60 -62.94 -86.54
C GLN A 485 14.39 -61.99 -86.38
N GLN A 486 13.23 -62.34 -86.95
CA GLN A 486 12.01 -61.53 -86.80
C GLN A 486 11.40 -61.58 -85.40
N GLU A 487 11.49 -62.72 -84.68
CA GLU A 487 10.95 -62.82 -83.30
C GLU A 487 11.74 -62.00 -82.27
N LEU A 488 13.05 -61.78 -82.49
CA LEU A 488 13.89 -61.06 -81.53
C LEU A 488 13.67 -59.54 -81.57
N GLU A 489 13.46 -58.96 -82.76
CA GLU A 489 13.19 -57.52 -82.94
C GLU A 489 11.82 -57.12 -82.38
N LEU A 490 10.84 -58.04 -82.41
CA LEU A 490 9.49 -57.80 -81.91
C LEU A 490 9.44 -57.71 -80.37
N LEU A 491 10.23 -58.52 -79.66
CA LEU A 491 10.28 -58.52 -78.19
C LEU A 491 11.07 -57.34 -77.60
N GLU A 492 12.13 -56.88 -78.26
CA GLU A 492 12.89 -55.69 -77.80
C GLU A 492 12.08 -54.40 -77.95
N THR A 493 11.24 -54.30 -78.99
CA THR A 493 10.34 -53.16 -79.20
C THR A 493 9.19 -53.11 -78.19
N GLU A 494 8.65 -54.26 -77.76
CA GLU A 494 7.65 -54.34 -76.68
C GLU A 494 8.21 -53.91 -75.31
N ARG A 495 9.44 -54.30 -74.98
CA ARG A 495 10.06 -53.97 -73.69
C ARG A 495 10.29 -52.47 -73.50
N LEU A 496 10.72 -51.77 -74.56
CA LEU A 496 10.93 -50.33 -74.54
C LEU A 496 9.62 -49.54 -74.35
N ARG A 497 8.50 -50.08 -74.85
CA ARG A 497 7.17 -49.45 -74.73
C ARG A 497 6.64 -49.47 -73.30
N ALA A 498 6.78 -50.58 -72.57
CA ALA A 498 6.28 -50.66 -71.20
C ALA A 498 7.07 -49.79 -70.19
N ASP A 499 8.41 -49.66 -70.32
CA ASP A 499 9.19 -48.78 -69.44
C ASP A 499 8.84 -47.30 -69.68
N LYS A 500 8.52 -46.94 -70.93
CA LYS A 500 8.02 -45.60 -71.28
C LYS A 500 6.64 -45.34 -70.69
N ALA A 501 5.73 -46.32 -70.70
CA ALA A 501 4.41 -46.22 -70.10
C ALA A 501 4.47 -46.05 -68.57
N ARG A 502 5.30 -46.83 -67.87
CA ARG A 502 5.50 -46.71 -66.41
C ARG A 502 6.02 -45.33 -65.99
N LYS A 503 7.05 -44.82 -66.66
CA LYS A 503 7.62 -43.49 -66.35
C LYS A 503 6.57 -42.39 -66.51
N ARG A 504 5.78 -42.45 -67.59
CA ARG A 504 4.68 -41.51 -67.83
C ARG A 504 3.59 -41.58 -66.75
N LEU A 505 3.20 -42.77 -66.28
CA LEU A 505 2.21 -42.89 -65.19
C LEU A 505 2.70 -42.27 -63.86
N ARG A 506 3.99 -42.40 -63.56
CA ARG A 506 4.61 -41.70 -62.42
C ARG A 506 4.58 -40.19 -62.59
N GLU A 507 4.95 -39.70 -63.78
CA GLU A 507 4.91 -38.27 -64.11
C GLU A 507 3.48 -37.72 -63.98
N VAL A 508 2.47 -38.46 -64.43
CA VAL A 508 1.05 -38.06 -64.36
C VAL A 508 0.59 -37.78 -62.94
N ARG A 509 1.03 -38.55 -61.94
CA ARG A 509 0.68 -38.33 -60.52
C ARG A 509 1.30 -37.07 -59.91
N THR A 510 2.33 -36.52 -60.56
CA THR A 510 2.98 -35.26 -60.17
C THR A 510 2.43 -34.05 -60.93
N LEU A 511 1.54 -34.28 -61.90
CA LEU A 511 0.87 -33.20 -62.64
C LEU A 511 -0.24 -32.56 -61.79
N PRO A 512 -0.63 -31.33 -62.15
CA PRO A 512 -1.80 -30.66 -61.57
C PRO A 512 -3.06 -31.52 -61.75
N LEU A 513 -3.97 -31.54 -60.78
CA LEU A 513 -5.12 -32.45 -60.76
C LEU A 513 -5.94 -32.44 -62.08
N GLY A 514 -6.29 -31.26 -62.58
CA GLY A 514 -7.02 -31.14 -63.86
C GLY A 514 -6.23 -31.64 -65.07
N GLU A 515 -4.91 -31.45 -65.08
CA GLU A 515 -4.04 -31.96 -66.15
C GLU A 515 -3.82 -33.48 -66.02
N MET A 516 -3.68 -33.99 -64.79
CA MET A 516 -3.60 -35.42 -64.47
C MET A 516 -4.83 -36.16 -64.99
N LEU A 517 -6.04 -35.66 -64.69
CA LEU A 517 -7.30 -36.24 -65.15
C LEU A 517 -7.41 -36.20 -66.69
N ALA A 518 -7.08 -35.08 -67.32
CA ALA A 518 -7.09 -34.95 -68.78
C ALA A 518 -6.05 -35.86 -69.47
N ARG A 519 -4.86 -36.06 -68.86
CA ARG A 519 -3.79 -36.94 -69.37
C ARG A 519 -4.18 -38.42 -69.25
N LEU A 520 -4.83 -38.80 -68.15
CA LEU A 520 -5.35 -40.16 -67.93
C LEU A 520 -6.51 -40.49 -68.88
N GLU A 521 -7.32 -39.50 -69.24
CA GLU A 521 -8.42 -39.61 -70.19
C GLU A 521 -7.92 -39.77 -71.63
N LYS A 522 -7.08 -38.83 -72.11
CA LYS A 522 -6.51 -38.81 -73.47
C LYS A 522 -5.31 -39.77 -73.65
N TRP A 523 -5.24 -40.81 -72.82
CA TRP A 523 -4.17 -41.79 -72.89
C TRP A 523 -4.35 -42.70 -74.12
N GLU A 524 -3.55 -42.46 -75.17
CA GLU A 524 -3.70 -43.12 -76.49
C GLU A 524 -2.44 -43.84 -77.06
N GLU A 525 -1.31 -43.93 -76.34
CA GLU A 525 -0.11 -44.56 -76.92
C GLU A 525 0.58 -45.63 -76.06
N GLY A 526 0.67 -46.85 -76.61
CA GLY A 526 1.86 -47.69 -76.48
C GLY A 526 1.93 -48.72 -75.35
N ILE A 527 0.86 -49.46 -75.07
CA ILE A 527 0.92 -50.70 -74.27
C ILE A 527 0.33 -51.87 -75.10
N LEU A 528 0.88 -53.07 -74.91
CA LEU A 528 0.34 -54.37 -75.36
C LEU A 528 -1.18 -54.48 -75.06
N PRO A 529 -1.96 -55.26 -75.83
CA PRO A 529 -3.43 -55.22 -75.77
C PRO A 529 -3.93 -55.56 -74.36
N GLY A 530 -4.64 -54.61 -73.76
CA GLY A 530 -5.26 -54.72 -72.43
C GLY A 530 -5.68 -53.33 -71.95
N GLU A 531 -6.98 -53.15 -71.73
CA GLU A 531 -7.69 -51.89 -71.47
C GLU A 531 -7.03 -51.04 -70.37
N ALA A 532 -6.95 -49.71 -70.55
CA ALA A 532 -6.53 -48.79 -69.50
C ALA A 532 -7.54 -48.86 -68.33
N PRO A 533 -7.22 -49.55 -67.22
CA PRO A 533 -8.22 -50.01 -66.26
C PRO A 533 -8.85 -48.87 -65.46
N TRP A 534 -8.16 -47.74 -65.33
CA TRP A 534 -8.68 -46.53 -64.70
C TRP A 534 -9.73 -45.79 -65.54
N LYS A 535 -9.86 -46.06 -66.86
CA LYS A 535 -10.82 -45.33 -67.71
C LYS A 535 -12.27 -45.56 -67.29
N GLN A 536 -12.63 -46.78 -66.89
CA GLN A 536 -13.98 -47.09 -66.39
C GLN A 536 -14.26 -46.36 -65.07
N ALA A 537 -13.31 -46.40 -64.12
CA ALA A 537 -13.42 -45.69 -62.85
C ALA A 537 -13.47 -44.16 -63.03
N LEU A 538 -12.67 -43.61 -63.95
CA LEU A 538 -12.62 -42.18 -64.26
C LEU A 538 -13.92 -41.71 -64.92
N HIS A 539 -14.49 -42.51 -65.83
CA HIS A 539 -15.76 -42.21 -66.46
C HIS A 539 -16.93 -42.28 -65.47
N ALA A 540 -16.93 -43.26 -64.55
CA ALA A 540 -17.92 -43.36 -63.49
C ALA A 540 -17.85 -42.19 -62.50
N TRP A 541 -16.65 -41.77 -62.11
CA TRP A 541 -16.43 -40.59 -61.28
C TRP A 541 -16.95 -39.32 -61.96
N ARG A 542 -16.62 -39.11 -63.24
CA ARG A 542 -17.03 -37.92 -64.01
C ARG A 542 -18.55 -37.85 -64.21
N GLN A 543 -19.23 -38.99 -64.39
CA GLN A 543 -20.70 -39.02 -64.45
C GLN A 543 -21.36 -38.63 -63.13
N ARG A 544 -20.75 -38.98 -62.01
CA ARG A 544 -21.31 -38.75 -60.67
C ARG A 544 -21.02 -37.34 -60.14
N HIS A 545 -19.84 -36.80 -60.40
CA HIS A 545 -19.37 -35.53 -59.80
C HIS A 545 -19.04 -34.43 -60.81
N GLY A 546 -19.08 -34.71 -62.12
CA GLY A 546 -18.58 -33.79 -63.15
C GLY A 546 -17.05 -33.73 -63.22
N ASP A 547 -16.51 -32.76 -63.97
CA ASP A 547 -15.07 -32.41 -63.95
C ASP A 547 -14.91 -30.93 -63.56
N PRO A 548 -14.88 -30.61 -62.26
CA PRO A 548 -14.83 -29.23 -61.80
C PRO A 548 -13.42 -28.60 -61.86
N PHE A 549 -12.41 -29.35 -62.36
CA PHE A 549 -11.00 -28.97 -62.32
C PHE A 549 -10.41 -28.59 -63.69
N THR A 550 -11.19 -28.58 -64.77
CA THR A 550 -10.72 -28.23 -66.12
C THR A 550 -10.41 -26.75 -66.31
N ARG A 551 -9.39 -26.45 -67.13
CA ARG A 551 -9.00 -25.08 -67.50
C ARG A 551 -10.10 -24.42 -68.36
N GLY A 552 -10.67 -23.32 -67.85
CA GLY A 552 -11.05 -22.20 -68.73
C GLY A 552 -12.49 -21.70 -68.77
N GLU A 553 -13.38 -21.99 -67.82
CA GLU A 553 -14.72 -21.37 -67.81
C GLU A 553 -15.09 -20.79 -66.43
N GLU A 554 -15.76 -19.64 -66.44
CA GLU A 554 -16.47 -19.07 -65.29
C GLU A 554 -17.45 -20.13 -64.76
N GLY A 555 -17.14 -20.74 -63.60
CA GLY A 555 -17.95 -21.81 -63.00
C GLY A 555 -17.19 -22.99 -62.38
N GLY A 556 -15.86 -23.07 -62.51
CA GLY A 556 -15.05 -24.14 -61.88
C GLY A 556 -14.97 -24.06 -60.34
N ALA A 557 -14.55 -25.16 -59.68
CA ALA A 557 -14.47 -25.26 -58.22
C ALA A 557 -13.65 -24.14 -57.55
N ALA A 558 -12.55 -23.71 -58.18
CA ALA A 558 -11.73 -22.60 -57.70
C ALA A 558 -12.45 -21.24 -57.75
N SER A 559 -13.24 -20.96 -58.79
CA SER A 559 -14.00 -19.71 -58.90
C SER A 559 -15.15 -19.68 -57.88
N ARG A 560 -15.82 -20.81 -57.66
CA ARG A 560 -16.84 -20.97 -56.61
C ARG A 560 -16.25 -20.80 -55.21
N LEU A 561 -15.10 -21.41 -54.92
CA LEU A 561 -14.40 -21.23 -53.64
C LEU A 561 -14.04 -19.76 -53.39
N LEU A 562 -13.49 -19.09 -54.40
CA LEU A 562 -13.13 -17.68 -54.28
C LEU A 562 -14.37 -16.81 -53.99
N ALA A 563 -15.50 -17.09 -54.66
CA ALA A 563 -16.76 -16.39 -54.42
C ALA A 563 -17.29 -16.63 -52.99
N GLU A 564 -17.27 -17.88 -52.50
CA GLU A 564 -17.71 -18.20 -51.13
C GLU A 564 -16.77 -17.62 -50.05
N CYS A 565 -15.44 -17.61 -50.29
CA CYS A 565 -14.49 -16.94 -49.40
C CYS A 565 -14.70 -15.42 -49.37
N THR A 566 -14.93 -14.79 -50.53
CA THR A 566 -15.20 -13.35 -50.62
C THR A 566 -16.52 -12.99 -49.94
N ARG A 567 -17.54 -13.85 -50.09
CA ARG A 567 -18.83 -13.70 -49.42
C ARG A 567 -18.68 -13.76 -47.90
N LEU A 568 -17.97 -14.76 -47.38
CA LEU A 568 -17.67 -14.88 -45.95
C LEU A 568 -16.89 -13.66 -45.42
N GLU A 569 -15.87 -13.20 -46.16
CA GLU A 569 -15.10 -12.00 -45.82
C GLU A 569 -16.02 -10.77 -45.71
N THR A 570 -17.05 -10.67 -46.55
CA THR A 570 -18.02 -9.56 -46.54
C THR A 570 -19.01 -9.68 -45.37
N GLU A 571 -19.62 -10.85 -45.16
CA GLU A 571 -20.54 -11.11 -44.05
C GLU A 571 -19.87 -10.85 -42.70
N VAL A 572 -18.62 -11.27 -42.54
CA VAL A 572 -17.85 -11.00 -41.31
C VAL A 572 -17.44 -9.53 -41.20
N ALA A 573 -17.12 -8.85 -42.30
CA ALA A 573 -16.85 -7.41 -42.26
C ALA A 573 -18.06 -6.62 -41.75
N GLU A 574 -19.28 -6.98 -42.14
CA GLU A 574 -20.52 -6.37 -41.65
C GLU A 574 -20.71 -6.63 -40.14
N LEU A 575 -20.57 -7.88 -39.70
CA LEU A 575 -20.64 -8.24 -38.28
C LEU A 575 -19.59 -7.49 -37.43
N LEU A 576 -18.37 -7.30 -37.95
CA LEU A 576 -17.33 -6.53 -37.26
C LEU A 576 -17.68 -5.06 -37.11
N VAL A 577 -18.40 -4.47 -38.07
CA VAL A 577 -18.90 -3.09 -37.95
C VAL A 577 -19.94 -3.01 -36.84
N GLU A 578 -20.87 -3.97 -36.75
CA GLU A 578 -21.87 -4.03 -35.69
C GLU A 578 -21.24 -4.20 -34.30
N LEU A 579 -20.30 -5.15 -34.16
CA LEU A 579 -19.58 -5.36 -32.90
C LEU A 579 -18.81 -4.11 -32.46
N ARG A 580 -18.16 -3.41 -33.39
CA ARG A 580 -17.46 -2.15 -33.10
C ARG A 580 -18.43 -1.04 -32.70
N ALA A 581 -19.62 -0.98 -33.29
CA ALA A 581 -20.67 -0.04 -32.90
C ALA A 581 -21.18 -0.32 -31.47
N MET A 582 -21.44 -1.60 -31.13
CA MET A 582 -21.82 -2.01 -29.77
C MET A 582 -20.76 -1.63 -28.74
N ILE A 583 -19.47 -1.85 -29.04
CA ILE A 583 -18.36 -1.42 -28.17
C ILE A 583 -18.37 0.09 -27.99
N ALA A 584 -18.54 0.85 -29.08
CA ALA A 584 -18.55 2.31 -29.03
C ALA A 584 -19.76 2.88 -28.25
N GLU A 585 -20.88 2.16 -28.17
CA GLU A 585 -22.06 2.55 -27.39
C GLU A 585 -21.88 2.29 -25.89
N GLU A 586 -21.19 1.21 -25.51
CA GLU A 586 -20.93 0.88 -24.09
C GLU A 586 -19.77 1.68 -23.48
N GLU A 587 -18.80 2.14 -24.28
CA GLU A 587 -17.68 2.98 -23.83
C GLU A 587 -18.09 4.28 -23.09
N PRO A 588 -19.02 5.11 -23.58
CA PRO A 588 -19.46 6.30 -22.85
C PRO A 588 -20.15 5.96 -21.54
N ARG A 589 -20.91 4.85 -21.48
CA ARG A 589 -21.52 4.37 -20.23
C ARG A 589 -20.47 3.99 -19.18
N ALA A 590 -19.37 3.35 -19.60
CA ALA A 590 -18.24 3.10 -18.73
C ALA A 590 -17.57 4.41 -18.25
N GLY A 591 -17.56 5.45 -19.09
CA GLY A 591 -17.12 6.80 -18.72
C GLY A 591 -18.01 7.44 -17.64
N GLU A 592 -19.33 7.44 -17.85
CA GLU A 592 -20.31 7.97 -16.89
C GLU A 592 -20.21 7.28 -15.51
N LEU A 593 -20.05 5.96 -15.49
CA LEU A 593 -19.87 5.20 -14.25
C LEU A 593 -18.57 5.58 -13.53
N ARG A 594 -17.47 5.85 -14.25
CA ARG A 594 -16.20 6.33 -13.65
C ARG A 594 -16.36 7.72 -13.06
N ASP A 595 -17.05 8.61 -13.78
CA ASP A 595 -17.32 9.96 -13.29
C ASP A 595 -18.22 9.93 -12.05
N GLU A 596 -19.23 9.07 -12.01
CA GLU A 596 -20.07 8.89 -10.82
C GLU A 596 -19.27 8.31 -9.65
N ILE A 597 -18.38 7.34 -9.86
CA ILE A 597 -17.47 6.84 -8.82
C ILE A 597 -16.62 7.97 -8.25
N THR A 598 -16.05 8.80 -9.11
CA THR A 598 -15.22 9.94 -8.68
C THR A 598 -16.02 10.92 -7.82
N ARG A 599 -17.23 11.28 -8.25
CA ARG A 599 -18.13 12.15 -7.46
C ARG A 599 -18.52 11.54 -6.12
N LEU A 600 -18.74 10.22 -6.07
CA LEU A 600 -19.05 9.51 -4.83
C LEU A 600 -17.83 9.44 -3.91
N GLU A 601 -16.62 9.27 -4.45
CA GLU A 601 -15.38 9.30 -3.68
C GLU A 601 -15.15 10.67 -3.04
N ASP A 602 -15.33 11.77 -3.80
CA ASP A 602 -15.27 13.14 -3.27
C ASP A 602 -16.30 13.37 -2.16
N ALA A 603 -17.53 12.89 -2.35
CA ALA A 603 -18.59 13.00 -1.35
C ALA A 603 -18.31 12.18 -0.08
N ILE A 604 -17.74 10.98 -0.23
CA ILE A 604 -17.29 10.12 0.87
C ILE A 604 -16.19 10.83 1.66
N GLU A 605 -15.19 11.39 0.99
CA GLU A 605 -14.10 12.12 1.64
C GLU A 605 -14.62 13.33 2.42
N PHE A 606 -15.52 14.11 1.80
CA PHE A 606 -16.15 15.25 2.47
C PHE A 606 -16.91 14.84 3.75
N GLU A 607 -17.71 13.77 3.68
CA GLU A 607 -18.47 13.28 4.84
C GLU A 607 -17.55 12.64 5.90
N GLN A 608 -16.45 11.99 5.51
CA GLN A 608 -15.43 11.50 6.44
C GLN A 608 -14.73 12.63 7.20
N GLU A 609 -14.32 13.69 6.49
CA GLU A 609 -13.70 14.87 7.12
C GLU A 609 -14.68 15.58 8.06
N ARG A 610 -15.94 15.72 7.64
CA ARG A 610 -17.02 16.26 8.48
C ARG A 610 -17.20 15.47 9.78
N ARG A 611 -17.19 14.13 9.70
CA ARG A 611 -17.24 13.23 10.87
C ARG A 611 -16.00 13.33 11.74
N ARG A 612 -14.81 13.39 11.15
CA ARG A 612 -13.55 13.56 11.88
C ARG A 612 -13.55 14.86 12.69
N ARG A 613 -14.02 15.96 12.10
CA ARG A 613 -14.22 17.23 12.82
C ARG A 613 -15.26 17.09 13.94
N GLY A 614 -16.36 16.40 13.69
CA GLY A 614 -17.38 16.13 14.71
C GLY A 614 -16.82 15.38 15.91
N LEU A 615 -16.04 14.32 15.68
CA LEU A 615 -15.36 13.55 16.73
C LEU A 615 -14.39 14.43 17.53
N ALA A 616 -13.55 15.22 16.84
CA ALA A 616 -12.61 16.13 17.50
C ALA A 616 -13.31 17.19 18.36
N LEU A 617 -14.43 17.74 17.90
CA LEU A 617 -15.24 18.66 18.69
C LEU A 617 -15.91 17.95 19.89
N GLY A 618 -16.40 16.72 19.72
CA GLY A 618 -16.93 15.91 20.82
C GLY A 618 -15.89 15.60 21.91
N GLU A 619 -14.66 15.25 21.52
CA GLU A 619 -13.53 15.09 22.46
C GLU A 619 -13.16 16.40 23.16
N ARG A 620 -13.30 17.54 22.47
CA ARG A 620 -13.10 18.85 23.09
C ARG A 620 -14.20 19.17 24.11
N LEU A 621 -15.47 18.91 23.78
CA LEU A 621 -16.60 19.11 24.69
C LEU A 621 -16.47 18.30 25.97
N THR A 622 -16.08 17.03 25.86
CA THR A 622 -15.84 16.17 27.03
C THR A 622 -14.73 16.74 27.92
N ARG A 623 -13.60 17.17 27.33
CA ARG A 623 -12.50 17.80 28.07
C ARG A 623 -12.91 19.11 28.77
N ILE A 624 -13.64 19.98 28.08
CA ILE A 624 -14.16 21.23 28.67
C ILE A 624 -15.13 20.89 29.81
N GLY A 625 -16.03 19.94 29.62
CA GLY A 625 -16.97 19.50 30.65
C GLY A 625 -16.29 18.94 31.91
N GLU A 626 -15.23 18.14 31.75
CA GLU A 626 -14.40 17.66 32.85
C GLU A 626 -13.70 18.81 33.60
N GLY A 627 -13.13 19.77 32.86
CA GLY A 627 -12.52 20.98 33.41
C GLY A 627 -13.51 21.81 34.23
N MET A 628 -14.69 22.07 33.66
CA MET A 628 -15.77 22.79 34.34
C MET A 628 -16.21 22.09 35.63
N ALA A 629 -16.31 20.75 35.63
CA ALA A 629 -16.67 20.00 36.82
C ALA A 629 -15.61 20.12 37.93
N ALA A 630 -14.33 20.13 37.56
CA ALA A 630 -13.22 20.35 38.49
C ALA A 630 -13.25 21.77 39.08
N THR A 631 -13.38 22.79 38.22
CA THR A 631 -13.46 24.21 38.64
C THR A 631 -14.68 24.46 39.54
N ALA A 632 -15.84 23.89 39.20
CA ALA A 632 -17.04 24.00 40.02
C ALA A 632 -16.89 23.34 41.40
N ARG A 633 -16.19 22.20 41.47
CA ARG A 633 -15.86 21.54 42.74
C ARG A 633 -14.96 22.40 43.60
N GLU A 634 -13.97 23.04 42.99
CA GLU A 634 -13.04 23.96 43.65
C GLU A 634 -13.73 25.18 44.26
N ILE A 635 -14.66 25.79 43.53
CA ILE A 635 -15.51 26.89 44.04
C ILE A 635 -16.30 26.40 45.26
N ARG A 636 -16.95 25.24 45.15
CA ARG A 636 -17.77 24.68 46.23
C ARG A 636 -16.97 24.40 47.50
N ILE A 637 -15.74 23.90 47.38
CA ILE A 637 -14.86 23.68 48.53
C ILE A 637 -14.56 25.00 49.24
N ARG A 638 -14.28 26.06 48.48
CA ARG A 638 -13.99 27.39 49.03
C ARG A 638 -15.22 28.02 49.68
N GLU A 639 -16.40 27.89 49.11
CA GLU A 639 -17.66 28.33 49.72
C GLU A 639 -17.90 27.66 51.08
N VAL A 640 -17.74 26.33 51.16
CA VAL A 640 -17.86 25.60 52.43
C VAL A 640 -16.79 26.07 53.45
N ALA A 641 -15.55 26.30 53.00
CA ALA A 641 -14.50 26.82 53.87
C ALA A 641 -14.85 28.23 54.41
N LEU A 642 -15.39 29.10 53.56
CA LEU A 642 -15.85 30.43 53.94
C LEU A 642 -16.94 30.37 55.01
N ASP A 643 -17.92 29.47 54.85
CA ASP A 643 -18.99 29.26 55.84
C ASP A 643 -18.47 28.76 57.18
N LEU A 644 -17.54 27.79 57.16
CA LEU A 644 -16.92 27.24 58.37
C LEU A 644 -16.09 28.29 59.11
N ILE A 645 -15.29 29.09 58.40
CA ILE A 645 -14.49 30.15 59.01
C ILE A 645 -15.40 31.24 59.56
N ALA A 646 -16.43 31.66 58.82
CA ALA A 646 -17.39 32.66 59.29
C ALA A 646 -18.13 32.21 60.56
N GLY A 647 -18.52 30.93 60.64
CA GLY A 647 -19.08 30.34 61.85
C GLY A 647 -18.09 30.38 63.02
N SER A 648 -16.85 29.99 62.77
CA SER A 648 -15.77 29.99 63.79
C SER A 648 -15.48 31.40 64.32
N CYS A 649 -15.44 32.40 63.44
CA CYS A 649 -15.26 33.81 63.82
C CYS A 649 -16.36 34.29 64.77
N ARG A 650 -17.63 33.97 64.48
CA ARG A 650 -18.77 34.35 65.33
C ARG A 650 -18.66 33.72 66.72
N GLU A 651 -18.31 32.43 66.79
CA GLU A 651 -18.18 31.71 68.06
C GLU A 651 -17.02 32.25 68.91
N LEU A 652 -15.85 32.48 68.30
CA LEU A 652 -14.68 33.06 68.98
C LEU A 652 -14.97 34.46 69.54
N LEU A 653 -15.62 35.33 68.75
CA LEU A 653 -16.03 36.65 69.23
C LEU A 653 -17.04 36.55 70.38
N GLY A 654 -18.02 35.64 70.27
CA GLY A 654 -19.02 35.40 71.31
C GLY A 654 -18.39 34.97 72.63
N HIS A 655 -17.50 33.97 72.60
CA HIS A 655 -16.76 33.52 73.78
C HIS A 655 -15.89 34.61 74.38
N PHE A 656 -15.14 35.34 73.55
CA PHE A 656 -14.28 36.44 73.99
C PHE A 656 -15.11 37.53 74.69
N ARG A 657 -16.19 37.98 74.06
CA ARG A 657 -17.11 38.99 74.64
C ARG A 657 -17.66 38.53 75.99
N ASN A 658 -18.15 37.30 76.08
CA ASN A 658 -18.70 36.75 77.32
C ASN A 658 -17.64 36.69 78.44
N ARG A 659 -16.39 36.37 78.10
CA ARG A 659 -15.27 36.37 79.06
C ARG A 659 -14.96 37.78 79.58
N VAL A 660 -14.87 38.77 78.69
CA VAL A 660 -14.64 40.18 79.04
C VAL A 660 -15.80 40.69 79.90
N GLN A 661 -17.05 40.46 79.48
CA GLN A 661 -18.24 40.89 80.21
C GLN A 661 -18.29 40.33 81.64
N ARG A 662 -17.98 39.04 81.81
CA ARG A 662 -17.96 38.38 83.12
C ARG A 662 -16.92 39.02 84.03
N PHE A 663 -15.72 39.29 83.52
CA PHE A 663 -14.66 39.93 84.29
C PHE A 663 -15.05 41.35 84.72
N VAL A 664 -15.59 42.15 83.81
CA VAL A 664 -16.01 43.52 84.12
C VAL A 664 -17.13 43.51 85.17
N SER A 665 -18.12 42.63 85.02
CA SER A 665 -19.22 42.49 85.99
C SER A 665 -18.76 42.02 87.37
N GLN A 666 -17.64 41.29 87.48
CA GLN A 666 -17.04 40.92 88.76
C GLN A 666 -16.22 42.07 89.37
N THR A 667 -15.62 42.91 88.53
CA THR A 667 -14.67 43.95 88.97
C THR A 667 -15.37 45.25 89.35
N VAL A 668 -16.37 45.68 88.57
CA VAL A 668 -17.07 46.97 88.75
C VAL A 668 -17.72 47.17 90.12
N PRO A 669 -18.35 46.17 90.78
CA PRO A 669 -18.88 46.35 92.13
C PRO A 669 -17.81 46.81 93.12
N SER A 670 -16.61 46.21 93.05
CA SER A 670 -15.50 46.55 93.95
C SER A 670 -14.95 47.96 93.71
N LEU A 671 -14.99 48.45 92.46
CA LEU A 671 -14.49 49.78 92.10
C LEU A 671 -15.50 50.89 92.41
N THR A 672 -16.79 50.61 92.28
CA THR A 672 -17.86 51.61 92.38
C THR A 672 -18.53 51.67 93.76
N GLY A 673 -18.09 50.84 94.71
CA GLY A 673 -18.74 50.68 96.02
C GLY A 673 -20.11 50.01 95.91
N SER A 674 -20.26 49.05 94.99
CA SER A 674 -21.49 48.31 94.67
C SER A 674 -22.65 49.12 94.09
N ARG A 675 -22.45 50.39 93.74
CA ARG A 675 -23.48 51.23 93.07
C ARG A 675 -23.84 50.71 91.68
N TYR A 676 -22.90 50.05 91.01
CA TYR A 676 -23.08 49.39 89.73
C TYR A 676 -22.60 47.95 89.84
N GLN A 677 -23.35 47.01 89.25
CA GLN A 677 -23.07 45.58 89.44
C GLN A 677 -22.83 44.84 88.12
N LEU A 678 -23.88 44.76 87.29
CA LEU A 678 -23.82 44.01 86.05
C LEU A 678 -23.43 44.93 84.90
N VAL A 679 -22.47 44.49 84.08
CA VAL A 679 -22.13 45.17 82.83
C VAL A 679 -22.54 44.30 81.66
N LYS A 680 -23.22 44.89 80.68
CA LYS A 680 -23.53 44.28 79.39
C LYS A 680 -22.62 44.86 78.32
N LEU A 681 -22.17 43.99 77.41
CA LEU A 681 -21.50 44.35 76.17
C LEU A 681 -22.38 43.90 75.01
N ASP A 682 -22.79 44.83 74.15
CA ASP A 682 -23.53 44.49 72.93
C ASP A 682 -22.59 43.88 71.84
N PRO A 683 -23.11 43.40 70.69
CA PRO A 683 -22.28 42.88 69.60
C PRO A 683 -21.29 43.90 69.00
N GLU A 684 -21.63 45.19 69.06
CA GLU A 684 -20.80 46.34 68.67
C GLU A 684 -19.87 46.82 69.81
N LEU A 685 -19.90 46.12 70.95
CA LEU A 685 -19.04 46.27 72.11
C LEU A 685 -19.27 47.56 72.90
N ARG A 686 -20.49 48.10 72.86
CA ARG A 686 -20.96 49.19 73.72
C ARG A 686 -21.25 48.68 75.13
N VAL A 687 -20.90 49.52 76.10
CA VAL A 687 -20.97 49.20 77.53
C VAL A 687 -22.24 49.79 78.14
N GLU A 688 -23.02 48.93 78.80
CA GLU A 688 -24.15 49.33 79.64
C GLU A 688 -23.95 48.79 81.06
N ALA A 689 -24.18 49.60 82.09
CA ALA A 689 -24.02 49.20 83.48
C ALA A 689 -25.36 49.27 84.23
N LEU A 690 -25.69 48.22 84.98
CA LEU A 690 -26.88 48.18 85.83
C LEU A 690 -26.66 49.07 87.05
N SER A 691 -27.43 50.15 87.14
CA SER A 691 -27.48 51.02 88.31
C SER A 691 -28.35 50.39 89.40
N THR A 692 -27.79 50.21 90.59
CA THR A 692 -28.54 49.69 91.75
C THR A 692 -29.56 50.68 92.30
N GLU A 693 -29.29 51.98 92.14
CA GLU A 693 -30.18 53.06 92.59
C GLU A 693 -31.37 53.27 91.65
N ARG A 694 -31.15 53.17 90.33
CA ARG A 694 -32.20 53.32 89.31
C ARG A 694 -32.89 52.00 88.94
N ASN A 695 -32.28 50.87 89.29
CA ASN A 695 -32.69 49.53 88.89
C ASN A 695 -32.87 49.37 87.36
N ASP A 696 -32.01 50.03 86.59
CA ASP A 696 -32.02 50.01 85.12
C ASP A 696 -30.58 50.08 84.56
N PHE A 697 -30.42 49.69 83.29
CA PHE A 697 -29.16 49.81 82.56
C PHE A 697 -28.93 51.24 82.13
N VAL A 698 -27.72 51.73 82.39
CA VAL A 698 -27.29 53.09 82.12
C VAL A 698 -26.12 53.05 81.15
N THR A 699 -26.17 53.86 80.09
CA THR A 699 -25.11 53.97 79.09
C THR A 699 -23.93 54.79 79.64
N LEU A 700 -22.72 54.62 79.07
CA LEU A 700 -21.52 55.36 79.51
C LEU A 700 -21.69 56.90 79.55
N GLY A 701 -22.53 57.45 78.64
CA GLY A 701 -22.77 58.90 78.55
C GLY A 701 -23.61 59.46 79.70
N GLU A 702 -24.40 58.63 80.36
CA GLU A 702 -25.29 59.02 81.47
C GLU A 702 -24.61 58.90 82.85
N LEU A 703 -23.40 58.35 82.89
CA LEU A 703 -22.64 58.14 84.12
C LEU A 703 -21.84 59.39 84.52
N SER A 704 -21.67 59.57 85.83
CA SER A 704 -20.74 60.57 86.35
C SER A 704 -19.32 60.29 85.85
N SER A 705 -18.53 61.33 85.65
CA SER A 705 -17.16 61.23 85.11
C SER A 705 -16.28 60.24 85.87
N GLY A 706 -16.35 60.23 87.22
CA GLY A 706 -15.59 59.28 88.04
C GLY A 706 -16.04 57.82 87.88
N VAL A 707 -17.35 57.56 87.78
CA VAL A 707 -17.87 56.19 87.57
C VAL A 707 -17.57 55.69 86.16
N ARG A 708 -17.68 56.56 85.16
CA ARG A 708 -17.30 56.27 83.77
C ARG A 708 -15.85 55.81 83.68
N GLN A 709 -14.94 56.51 84.33
CA GLN A 709 -13.52 56.15 84.37
C GLN A 709 -13.28 54.83 85.10
N GLN A 710 -13.99 54.55 86.20
CA GLN A 710 -13.91 53.26 86.90
C GLN A 710 -14.39 52.08 86.03
N LEU A 711 -15.44 52.28 85.24
CA LEU A 711 -15.95 51.29 84.29
C LEU A 711 -15.00 51.06 83.10
N LEU A 712 -14.49 52.13 82.51
CA LEU A 712 -13.52 52.04 81.42
C LEU A 712 -12.19 51.45 81.88
N LEU A 713 -11.76 51.74 83.11
CA LEU A 713 -10.64 51.07 83.76
C LEU A 713 -10.90 49.57 83.92
N ALA A 714 -12.06 49.16 84.45
CA ALA A 714 -12.42 47.75 84.59
C ALA A 714 -12.44 47.02 83.23
N LEU A 715 -12.98 47.67 82.19
CA LEU A 715 -12.98 47.14 80.83
C LEU A 715 -11.55 46.95 80.31
N ARG A 716 -10.70 47.98 80.40
CA ARG A 716 -9.34 47.88 79.88
C ARG A 716 -8.48 46.88 80.66
N LEU A 717 -8.72 46.73 81.97
CA LEU A 717 -8.13 45.64 82.76
C LEU A 717 -8.56 44.26 82.26
N ALA A 718 -9.86 44.09 81.95
CA ALA A 718 -10.38 42.86 81.38
C ALA A 718 -9.67 42.50 80.07
N LEU A 719 -9.46 43.51 79.22
CA LEU A 719 -8.79 43.35 77.93
C LEU A 719 -7.29 43.10 78.07
N ALA A 720 -6.61 43.80 78.98
CA ALA A 720 -5.23 43.54 79.33
C ALA A 720 -5.05 42.09 79.77
N GLN A 721 -5.91 41.60 80.67
CA GLN A 721 -5.88 40.20 81.10
C GLN A 721 -6.18 39.22 79.97
N ALA A 722 -7.13 39.53 79.11
CA ALA A 722 -7.45 38.68 77.96
C ALA A 722 -6.28 38.61 76.97
N LEU A 723 -5.59 39.74 76.74
CA LEU A 723 -4.36 39.79 75.95
C LEU A 723 -3.23 38.98 76.58
N VAL A 724 -3.01 39.17 77.89
CA VAL A 724 -2.00 38.42 78.67
C VAL A 724 -2.25 36.92 78.58
N ALA A 725 -3.50 36.49 78.74
CA ALA A 725 -3.88 35.07 78.68
C ALA A 725 -3.68 34.44 77.30
N ARG A 726 -3.61 35.24 76.22
CA ARG A 726 -3.33 34.78 74.86
C ARG A 726 -1.83 34.73 74.56
N VAL A 727 -1.08 35.69 75.09
CA VAL A 727 0.29 35.98 74.65
C VAL A 727 1.36 35.37 75.57
N ALA A 728 1.11 35.21 76.87
CA ALA A 728 2.18 34.86 77.81
C ALA A 728 1.73 33.94 78.97
N ASP A 729 2.57 32.92 79.22
CA ASP A 729 2.52 32.10 80.44
C ASP A 729 3.21 32.78 81.65
N LYS A 730 4.13 33.73 81.40
CA LYS A 730 4.84 34.52 82.43
C LYS A 730 4.35 35.97 82.44
N GLY A 731 4.49 36.63 83.59
CA GLY A 731 3.90 37.94 83.87
C GLY A 731 4.11 39.02 82.80
N GLN A 732 3.17 39.96 82.73
CA GLN A 732 3.19 41.14 81.86
C GLN A 732 3.28 42.43 82.67
N PHE A 733 3.54 43.56 82.00
CA PHE A 733 3.45 44.88 82.62
C PHE A 733 2.15 45.60 82.24
N LEU A 734 1.73 46.54 83.08
CA LEU A 734 0.65 47.49 82.82
C LEU A 734 1.15 48.89 83.15
N ALA A 735 0.98 49.83 82.21
CA ALA A 735 1.36 51.23 82.40
C ALA A 735 0.11 52.10 82.63
N LEU A 736 0.13 52.86 83.72
CA LEU A 736 -0.96 53.72 84.16
C LEU A 736 -0.44 55.15 84.30
N ASP A 737 -0.89 56.05 83.44
CA ASP A 737 -0.54 57.47 83.44
C ASP A 737 -1.68 58.29 84.06
N GLU A 738 -1.52 58.59 85.35
CA GLU A 738 -2.47 59.34 86.19
C GLU A 738 -3.92 58.77 86.15
N PRO A 739 -4.11 57.46 86.43
CA PRO A 739 -5.41 56.77 86.25
C PRO A 739 -6.50 57.20 87.25
N PHE A 740 -6.13 57.89 88.33
CA PHE A 740 -6.99 58.10 89.51
C PHE A 740 -7.19 59.56 89.90
N THR A 741 -6.89 60.52 89.02
CA THR A 741 -6.96 61.96 89.30
C THR A 741 -8.33 62.44 89.84
N TYR A 742 -9.40 61.69 89.56
CA TYR A 742 -10.77 62.01 89.97
C TYR A 742 -11.28 61.17 91.16
N LEU A 743 -10.43 60.31 91.74
CA LEU A 743 -10.77 59.51 92.92
C LEU A 743 -10.31 60.22 94.19
N ASP A 744 -11.12 60.08 95.25
CA ASP A 744 -10.65 60.43 96.60
C ASP A 744 -9.62 59.40 97.11
N ARG A 745 -8.97 59.72 98.23
CA ARG A 745 -7.91 58.90 98.82
C ARG A 745 -8.37 57.47 99.16
N GLU A 746 -9.63 57.30 99.58
CA GLU A 746 -10.17 56.00 99.94
C GLU A 746 -10.45 55.15 98.69
N ARG A 747 -11.09 55.73 97.66
CA ARG A 747 -11.33 55.09 96.37
C ARG A 747 -10.05 54.77 95.61
N PHE A 748 -9.02 55.63 95.70
CA PHE A 748 -7.68 55.35 95.17
C PHE A 748 -7.12 54.06 95.77
N ARG A 749 -7.10 53.97 97.11
CA ARG A 749 -6.57 52.82 97.84
C ARG A 749 -7.34 51.54 97.54
N LEU A 750 -8.67 51.60 97.55
CA LEU A 750 -9.53 50.44 97.27
C LEU A 750 -9.39 49.96 95.81
N THR A 751 -9.36 50.88 94.85
CA THR A 751 -9.19 50.56 93.43
C THR A 751 -7.83 49.94 93.16
N LEU A 752 -6.76 50.52 93.72
CA LEU A 752 -5.40 50.01 93.56
C LEU A 752 -5.23 48.62 94.20
N ALA A 753 -5.77 48.42 95.40
CA ALA A 753 -5.76 47.11 96.06
C ALA A 753 -6.56 46.06 95.28
N ALA A 754 -7.75 46.42 94.77
CA ALA A 754 -8.56 45.55 93.92
C ALA A 754 -7.81 45.17 92.64
N MET A 755 -7.17 46.13 91.97
CA MET A 755 -6.40 45.86 90.75
C MET A 755 -5.23 44.89 90.97
N MET A 756 -4.48 45.06 92.07
CA MET A 756 -3.38 44.16 92.42
C MET A 756 -3.87 42.76 92.80
N ALA A 757 -5.04 42.65 93.45
CA ALA A 757 -5.64 41.35 93.81
C ALA A 757 -6.22 40.60 92.60
N ILE A 758 -6.78 41.32 91.63
CA ILE A 758 -7.51 40.75 90.50
C ILE A 758 -6.58 40.23 89.39
N SER A 759 -5.30 40.65 89.37
CA SER A 759 -4.40 40.40 88.24
C SER A 759 -3.02 39.86 88.61
N PRO A 760 -2.89 38.64 89.16
CA PRO A 760 -1.58 38.06 89.52
C PRO A 760 -0.66 37.84 88.32
N ARG A 761 -1.18 37.87 87.08
CA ARG A 761 -0.40 37.77 85.84
C ARG A 761 0.14 39.11 85.33
N LEU A 762 -0.30 40.24 85.88
CA LEU A 762 0.33 41.54 85.65
C LEU A 762 1.43 41.71 86.71
N GLY A 763 2.61 41.17 86.42
CA GLY A 763 3.75 41.22 87.33
C GLY A 763 4.15 42.66 87.65
N GLN A 764 4.32 43.50 86.63
CA GLN A 764 4.77 44.88 86.81
C GLN A 764 3.64 45.89 86.63
N LEU A 765 3.41 46.71 87.64
CA LEU A 765 2.47 47.83 87.58
C LEU A 765 3.23 49.15 87.54
N TRP A 766 3.39 49.73 86.36
CA TRP A 766 3.95 51.06 86.20
C TRP A 766 2.85 52.09 86.41
N MET A 767 3.03 53.00 87.36
CA MET A 767 2.04 54.04 87.65
C MET A 767 2.72 55.40 87.74
N ALA A 768 2.18 56.39 87.04
CA ALA A 768 2.49 57.79 87.26
C ALA A 768 1.37 58.44 88.06
N SER A 769 1.73 59.10 89.17
CA SER A 769 0.78 59.90 89.95
C SER A 769 1.50 61.05 90.67
N PRO A 770 0.82 62.20 90.87
CA PRO A 770 1.37 63.27 91.69
C PRO A 770 1.59 62.89 93.16
N GLU A 771 0.69 62.08 93.73
CA GLU A 771 0.75 61.61 95.12
C GLU A 771 0.25 60.16 95.18
N PHE A 772 0.99 59.28 95.86
CA PHE A 772 0.58 57.89 96.08
C PHE A 772 0.08 57.71 97.50
N VAL A 773 -1.19 57.29 97.62
CA VAL A 773 -1.79 56.90 98.90
C VAL A 773 -1.76 55.38 99.02
N LEU A 774 -0.61 54.85 99.45
CA LEU A 774 -0.37 53.41 99.60
C LEU A 774 -0.66 52.93 101.02
N SER A 775 -1.03 51.66 101.16
CA SER A 775 -0.94 50.99 102.46
C SER A 775 0.52 50.84 102.88
N PRO A 776 0.83 50.73 104.20
CA PRO A 776 2.20 50.54 104.67
C PRO A 776 2.92 49.35 104.03
N GLU A 777 2.20 48.24 103.81
CA GLU A 777 2.72 47.04 103.15
C GLU A 777 3.09 47.31 101.67
N MET A 778 2.21 47.97 100.93
CA MET A 778 2.46 48.31 99.53
C MET A 778 3.60 49.31 99.37
N ALA A 779 3.69 50.30 100.27
CA ALA A 779 4.74 51.29 100.26
C ALA A 779 6.14 50.68 100.47
N ALA A 780 6.25 49.61 101.28
CA ALA A 780 7.51 48.89 101.50
C ALA A 780 7.96 48.07 100.28
N SER A 781 7.01 47.59 99.46
CA SER A 781 7.28 46.80 98.26
C SER A 781 7.34 47.59 96.95
N ALA A 782 6.97 48.87 96.97
CA ALA A 782 6.91 49.70 95.77
C ALA A 782 8.29 50.30 95.44
N TRP A 783 8.72 50.16 94.19
CA TRP A 783 9.91 50.85 93.70
C TRP A 783 9.53 52.27 93.27
N ARG A 784 9.90 53.26 94.08
CA ARG A 784 9.53 54.67 93.90
C ARG A 784 10.62 55.41 93.13
N ILE A 785 10.25 55.97 92.00
CA ILE A 785 11.09 56.76 91.11
C ILE A 785 10.68 58.23 91.24
N PRO A 786 11.48 59.07 91.91
CA PRO A 786 11.18 60.49 92.06
C PRO A 786 11.45 61.26 90.77
N CYS A 787 10.43 61.97 90.30
CA CYS A 787 10.46 62.88 89.17
C CYS A 787 10.33 64.32 89.68
N THR A 788 11.34 65.14 89.44
CA THR A 788 11.34 66.58 89.81
C THR A 788 11.40 67.45 88.56
N LEU A 789 10.98 68.72 88.65
CA LEU A 789 11.03 69.65 87.51
C LEU A 789 12.47 69.97 87.10
N ASP A 790 13.37 70.13 88.07
CA ASP A 790 14.73 70.62 87.86
C ASP A 790 15.75 69.55 87.43
N CYS A 791 15.41 68.25 87.54
CA CYS A 791 16.29 67.17 87.15
C CYS A 791 16.01 66.69 85.72
N ASP A 792 17.03 66.76 84.87
CA ASP A 792 17.03 66.21 83.50
C ASP A 792 17.84 64.92 83.35
N ASN A 793 18.57 64.48 84.38
CA ASN A 793 19.24 63.18 84.46
C ASN A 793 18.55 62.32 85.52
N LEU A 794 18.03 61.16 85.12
CA LEU A 794 17.36 60.21 86.01
C LEU A 794 18.09 58.86 85.95
N VAL A 795 18.97 58.61 86.92
CA VAL A 795 19.73 57.37 87.03
C VAL A 795 19.35 56.66 88.33
N MET A 796 18.85 55.44 88.22
CA MET A 796 18.42 54.63 89.36
C MET A 796 18.72 53.15 89.14
N GLU A 797 19.14 52.51 90.23
CA GLU A 797 19.33 51.07 90.33
C GLU A 797 18.58 50.60 91.58
N ASN A 798 17.77 49.56 91.43
CA ASN A 798 16.98 48.96 92.52
C ASN A 798 17.78 47.92 93.31
#